data_AF-A0A550BVW6-F1
#
_entry.id   AF-A0A550BVW6-F1
#
_cell.length_a   1.000
_cell.length_b   1.000
_cell.length_c   1.000
_cell.angle_alpha   90.00
_cell.angle_beta   90.00
_cell.angle_gamma   90.00
#
_symmetry.space_group_name_H-M   'P 1'
#
loop_
_entity.id
_entity.type
_entity.pdbx_description
1 polymer ?
#
loop_
_entity_poly.entity_id
_entity_poly.type
_entity_poly.pdbx_seq_one_letter_code
_entity_poly.pdbx_strand_id
1 'polypeptide(L)'
;MNDSENTLFRLARPQATARPIYPNSATLDKISRAAMASISGYKRLERSDAPEKAVSAPICSQRYSPAGAAFASAEIRRRICTHLPAWDLCILARTSLRWEESTSPLLWSHLPSVRPIARLVLVEQEEVKRSSKGRINLRKYHYPRVQRFAAMVKKLSINSEDISHVLDFTSFCSTGLFPSLREVRLSGFAKNHGNVANLLPENLLILHANGVNSHVVHKLITSCRSLQSLHLQGDYITLSIPYSENIIPGLANCPSLRRIDLTFADNIDSASRTPPLRCVPDSAGINALPLTHANLVRLAKGCHRLEALCLVFDARGNPPRLTKKPSSFRRCLTTLVVRDSPIGHEDAGPVAHFLATLFPSLRDIVSSDSSYSPVWADVCDRIKSMSDRLVPGGLDTSSLGDGGLEGNAAVAQLPHVKVEYFEAEIGDWTPPESGPLHAVQVNHELDVTGNSTPGDQRALLSRQLNSEVEDGEVEQDTVESDMSSASLQQRYQANEDRLQARIHNLTEANNRVVQQKLDLAQRYEEVEQHSDAQGKSILRLERHIRDLGEVRATVDQQKGDLAQQRVALEKRYKDLEERANASEKRCMQLEERADAGEKKYLQAEERADASDKAYLRLERDIQVFRKEAAKNIDELTQGVEAIRQEKDVLQGRYDAQSKHAQEVEEEKRAAEQERELLAQRCAELEQWKADIKQRLQGLF
;
A
#
# COMPACT_ATOMS: atom_id res chain seq x y z
N MET A 1 -45.60 -32.69 -21.76
CA MET A 1 -46.70 -32.55 -20.79
C MET A 1 -46.13 -32.98 -19.43
N ASN A 2 -45.67 -32.12 -18.53
CA ASN A 2 -45.91 -30.70 -18.31
C ASN A 2 -44.59 -29.92 -18.25
N ASP A 3 -44.59 -28.79 -18.95
CA ASP A 3 -43.61 -27.73 -18.88
C ASP A 3 -44.03 -26.70 -17.81
N SER A 4 -43.06 -25.83 -17.52
CA SER A 4 -43.19 -24.50 -16.91
C SER A 4 -43.29 -24.43 -15.39
N GLU A 5 -42.13 -24.19 -14.76
CA GLU A 5 -41.89 -23.09 -13.81
C GLU A 5 -40.47 -23.21 -13.24
N ASN A 6 -39.51 -22.50 -13.85
CA ASN A 6 -38.31 -22.04 -13.15
C ASN A 6 -37.52 -21.09 -14.05
N THR A 7 -37.92 -19.81 -14.04
CA THR A 7 -37.18 -18.74 -14.71
C THR A 7 -37.29 -17.49 -13.88
N LEU A 8 -36.40 -17.33 -12.88
CA LEU A 8 -36.01 -16.04 -12.27
C LEU A 8 -35.06 -16.31 -11.10
N PHE A 9 -33.75 -16.19 -11.32
CA PHE A 9 -32.70 -15.71 -10.39
C PHE A 9 -31.32 -16.05 -10.99
N ARG A 10 -30.91 -15.30 -12.01
CA ARG A 10 -29.49 -15.18 -12.39
C ARG A 10 -28.94 -13.92 -11.72
N LEU A 11 -28.48 -14.06 -10.47
CA LEU A 11 -27.63 -13.05 -9.85
C LEU A 11 -26.22 -13.17 -10.44
N ALA A 12 -25.70 -12.01 -10.84
CA ALA A 12 -24.42 -11.82 -11.49
C ALA A 12 -23.25 -12.35 -10.64
N ARG A 13 -22.39 -13.15 -11.25
CA ARG A 13 -21.04 -13.43 -10.73
C ARG A 13 -20.22 -12.12 -10.73
N PRO A 14 -19.44 -11.81 -9.67
CA PRO A 14 -18.49 -10.71 -9.72
C PRO A 14 -17.35 -11.06 -10.68
N GLN A 15 -17.17 -10.22 -11.71
CA GLN A 15 -16.00 -10.27 -12.59
C GLN A 15 -14.72 -9.94 -11.82
N ALA A 16 -13.65 -10.54 -12.29
CA ALA A 16 -12.28 -10.49 -11.80
C ALA A 16 -11.83 -9.08 -11.37
N THR A 17 -11.16 -9.04 -10.22
CA THR A 17 -10.38 -7.92 -9.71
C THR A 17 -9.24 -7.59 -10.69
N ALA A 18 -9.48 -6.66 -11.61
CA ALA A 18 -8.43 -6.06 -12.41
C ALA A 18 -7.48 -5.30 -11.46
N ARG A 19 -6.25 -5.82 -11.31
CA ARG A 19 -5.20 -5.15 -10.55
C ARG A 19 -4.89 -3.80 -11.22
N PRO A 20 -4.88 -2.67 -10.48
CA PRO A 20 -4.50 -1.39 -11.05
C PRO A 20 -3.02 -1.43 -11.45
N ILE A 21 -2.75 -1.20 -12.73
CA ILE A 21 -1.41 -1.00 -13.26
C ILE A 21 -0.99 0.41 -12.86
N TYR A 22 -0.10 0.53 -11.87
CA TYR A 22 0.48 1.81 -11.49
C TYR A 22 1.47 2.27 -12.57
N PRO A 23 1.37 3.52 -13.07
CA PRO A 23 2.36 4.05 -14.01
C PRO A 23 3.70 4.27 -13.31
N ASN A 24 4.79 3.94 -14.01
CA ASN A 24 6.14 4.16 -13.51
C ASN A 24 6.48 5.67 -13.46
N SER A 25 7.50 6.01 -12.66
CA SER A 25 8.02 7.36 -12.43
C SER A 25 8.22 8.19 -13.71
N ALA A 26 8.73 7.56 -14.78
CA ALA A 26 8.96 8.21 -16.07
C ALA A 26 7.67 8.71 -16.75
N THR A 27 6.55 8.01 -16.56
CA THR A 27 5.25 8.40 -17.11
C THR A 27 4.67 9.59 -16.36
N LEU A 28 4.78 9.61 -15.02
CA LEU A 28 4.41 10.76 -14.18
C LEU A 28 5.22 12.02 -14.52
N ASP A 29 6.48 11.84 -14.93
CA ASP A 29 7.35 12.94 -15.37
C ASP A 29 7.01 13.52 -16.74
N LYS A 30 6.52 12.70 -17.67
CA LYS A 30 6.00 13.18 -18.96
C LYS A 30 4.69 13.95 -18.79
N ILE A 31 3.82 13.52 -17.87
CA ILE A 31 2.57 14.22 -17.52
C ILE A 31 2.87 15.60 -16.92
N SER A 32 3.79 15.66 -15.96
CA SER A 32 4.17 16.92 -15.32
C SER A 32 4.72 17.93 -16.33
N ARG A 33 5.59 17.50 -17.26
CA ARG A 33 6.13 18.37 -18.32
C ARG A 33 5.06 18.87 -19.28
N ALA A 34 4.13 18.00 -19.70
CA ALA A 34 3.04 18.38 -20.60
C ALA A 34 2.01 19.33 -19.95
N ALA A 35 1.74 19.17 -18.64
CA ALA A 35 0.88 20.07 -17.89
C ALA A 35 1.48 21.49 -17.80
N MET A 36 2.79 21.59 -17.56
CA MET A 36 3.49 22.87 -17.47
C MET A 36 3.59 23.62 -18.81
N ALA A 37 3.75 22.90 -19.92
CA ALA A 37 3.78 23.49 -21.27
C ALA A 37 2.43 24.14 -21.66
N SER A 38 1.30 23.56 -21.26
CA SER A 38 -0.02 24.17 -21.49
C SER A 38 -0.22 25.46 -20.68
N ILE A 39 0.37 25.59 -19.49
CA ILE A 39 0.22 26.77 -18.62
C ILE A 39 1.05 27.96 -19.13
N SER A 40 2.24 27.71 -19.69
CA SER A 40 3.10 28.75 -20.28
C SER A 40 2.49 29.39 -21.53
N GLY A 41 1.73 28.63 -22.32
CA GLY A 41 1.04 29.11 -23.53
C GLY A 41 -0.03 30.19 -23.27
N TYR A 42 -0.61 30.24 -22.06
CA TYR A 42 -1.68 31.19 -21.74
C TYR A 42 -1.21 32.63 -21.52
N LYS A 43 0.04 32.87 -21.08
CA LYS A 43 0.61 34.23 -20.98
C LYS A 43 0.71 34.95 -22.34
N ARG A 44 0.59 34.22 -23.46
CA ARG A 44 0.66 34.79 -24.81
C ARG A 44 -0.68 35.31 -25.34
N LEU A 45 -1.81 34.98 -24.71
CA LEU A 45 -3.15 35.42 -25.10
C LEU A 45 -3.65 36.65 -24.32
N GLU A 46 -3.06 36.96 -23.15
CA GLU A 46 -3.45 38.12 -22.33
C GLU A 46 -2.70 39.43 -22.67
N ARG A 47 -1.76 39.43 -23.63
CA ARG A 47 -1.01 40.64 -24.06
C ARG A 47 -1.37 41.12 -25.47
N SER A 48 -2.63 41.02 -25.84
CA SER A 48 -3.17 41.65 -27.05
C SER A 48 -3.96 42.90 -26.65
N ASP A 49 -3.25 43.96 -26.26
CA ASP A 49 -3.82 45.30 -26.17
C ASP A 49 -4.06 45.83 -27.59
N ALA A 50 -5.26 45.60 -28.12
CA ALA A 50 -5.76 46.27 -29.31
C ALA A 50 -7.00 47.11 -28.91
N PRO A 51 -7.12 48.37 -29.37
CA PRO A 51 -8.13 49.29 -28.86
C PRO A 51 -9.54 48.92 -29.36
N GLU A 52 -10.48 48.93 -28.41
CA GLU A 52 -11.91 48.67 -28.60
C GLU A 52 -12.52 49.61 -29.65
N LYS A 53 -13.00 49.03 -30.76
CA LYS A 53 -14.10 49.60 -31.55
C LYS A 53 -15.32 48.72 -31.36
N ALA A 54 -16.29 49.26 -30.64
CA ALA A 54 -17.61 48.69 -30.44
C ALA A 54 -18.33 48.53 -31.78
N VAL A 55 -18.55 47.28 -32.19
CA VAL A 55 -19.57 46.90 -33.16
C VAL A 55 -20.46 45.88 -32.48
N SER A 56 -21.69 46.30 -32.22
CA SER A 56 -22.78 45.51 -31.68
C SER A 56 -23.10 44.36 -32.65
N ALA A 57 -22.60 43.17 -32.35
CA ALA A 57 -23.02 41.93 -33.02
C ALA A 57 -24.28 41.37 -32.32
N PRO A 58 -25.22 40.76 -33.07
CA PRO A 58 -26.48 40.30 -32.52
C PRO A 58 -26.27 39.09 -31.61
N ILE A 59 -26.98 39.10 -30.47
CA ILE A 59 -27.04 38.02 -29.50
C ILE A 59 -27.61 36.78 -30.21
N CYS A 60 -26.71 35.93 -30.69
CA CYS A 60 -27.05 34.60 -31.16
C CYS A 60 -27.37 33.78 -29.92
N SER A 61 -28.67 33.65 -29.61
CA SER A 61 -29.21 32.73 -28.61
C SER A 61 -28.94 31.29 -29.07
N GLN A 62 -27.70 30.84 -28.91
CA GLN A 62 -27.33 29.44 -29.04
C GLN A 62 -28.13 28.67 -27.99
N ARG A 63 -29.07 27.84 -28.46
CA ARG A 63 -29.74 26.83 -27.65
C ARG A 63 -28.65 25.93 -27.06
N TYR A 64 -28.26 26.19 -25.81
CA TYR A 64 -27.41 25.27 -25.06
C TYR A 64 -28.09 23.91 -25.06
N SER A 65 -27.43 22.91 -25.65
CA SER A 65 -27.87 21.51 -25.54
C SER A 65 -28.08 21.18 -24.04
N PRO A 66 -29.19 20.52 -23.66
CA PRO A 66 -29.48 20.18 -22.27
C PRO A 66 -28.32 19.44 -21.58
N ALA A 67 -27.50 18.72 -22.35
CA ALA A 67 -26.30 18.06 -21.85
C ALA A 67 -25.24 19.05 -21.31
N GLY A 68 -25.10 20.24 -21.90
CA GLY A 68 -24.17 21.27 -21.43
C GLY A 68 -24.60 21.91 -20.10
N ALA A 69 -25.90 21.94 -19.81
CA ALA A 69 -26.44 22.47 -18.56
C ALA A 69 -26.14 21.56 -17.35
N ALA A 70 -26.17 20.23 -17.54
CA ALA A 70 -25.86 19.28 -16.47
C ALA A 70 -24.42 19.42 -15.97
N PHE A 71 -23.45 19.64 -16.87
CA PHE A 71 -22.05 19.86 -16.50
C PHE A 71 -21.74 21.28 -16.03
N ALA A 72 -22.71 22.22 -16.06
CA ALA A 72 -22.53 23.55 -15.50
C ALA A 72 -22.53 23.55 -13.96
N SER A 73 -23.16 22.56 -13.32
CA SER A 73 -23.13 22.40 -11.85
C SER A 73 -21.75 21.96 -11.36
N ALA A 74 -21.15 22.77 -10.47
CA ALA A 74 -19.88 22.44 -9.84
C ALA A 74 -19.96 21.19 -8.94
N GLU A 75 -21.14 20.87 -8.40
CA GLU A 75 -21.35 19.67 -7.60
C GLU A 75 -21.31 18.41 -8.46
N ILE A 76 -22.01 18.42 -9.61
CA ILE A 76 -22.01 17.29 -10.55
C ILE A 76 -20.60 17.03 -11.08
N ARG A 77 -19.86 18.09 -11.48
CA ARG A 77 -18.46 17.95 -11.89
C ARG A 77 -17.59 17.35 -10.79
N ARG A 78 -17.70 17.83 -9.54
CA ARG A 78 -16.96 17.26 -8.41
C ARG A 78 -17.28 15.79 -8.18
N ARG A 79 -18.55 15.38 -8.22
CA ARG A 79 -18.96 13.97 -8.08
C ARG A 79 -18.39 13.10 -9.20
N ILE A 80 -18.40 13.57 -10.44
CA ILE A 80 -17.76 12.86 -11.56
C ILE A 80 -16.27 12.71 -11.30
N CYS A 81 -15.59 13.80 -10.94
CA CYS A 81 -14.16 13.79 -10.67
C CYS A 81 -13.76 12.87 -9.50
N THR A 82 -14.59 12.67 -8.48
CA THR A 82 -14.27 11.75 -7.38
C THR A 82 -14.19 10.27 -7.81
N HIS A 83 -14.75 9.92 -8.97
CA HIS A 83 -14.71 8.55 -9.51
C HIS A 83 -13.63 8.34 -10.58
N LEU A 84 -12.88 9.38 -10.94
CA LEU A 84 -11.88 9.32 -11.99
C LEU A 84 -10.46 9.13 -11.41
N PRO A 85 -9.60 8.35 -12.09
CA PRO A 85 -8.20 8.24 -11.69
C PRO A 85 -7.46 9.56 -11.90
N ALA A 86 -6.33 9.74 -11.19
CA ALA A 86 -5.54 10.97 -11.25
C ALA A 86 -5.11 11.37 -12.68
N TRP A 87 -4.84 10.39 -13.55
CA TRP A 87 -4.52 10.64 -14.96
C TRP A 87 -5.68 11.33 -15.71
N ASP A 88 -6.90 10.82 -15.57
CA ASP A 88 -8.08 11.37 -16.23
C ASP A 88 -8.44 12.76 -15.67
N LEU A 89 -8.22 12.96 -14.37
CA LEU A 89 -8.36 14.27 -13.73
C LEU A 89 -7.41 15.31 -14.32
N CYS A 90 -6.16 14.93 -14.63
CA CYS A 90 -5.20 15.80 -15.30
C CYS A 90 -5.64 16.15 -16.73
N ILE A 91 -6.22 15.21 -17.47
CA ILE A 91 -6.77 15.47 -18.80
C ILE A 91 -7.95 16.44 -18.69
N LEU A 92 -8.90 16.16 -17.80
CA LEU A 92 -10.08 17.00 -17.60
C LEU A 92 -9.72 18.41 -17.18
N ALA A 93 -8.73 18.57 -16.29
CA ALA A 93 -8.25 19.89 -15.88
C ALA A 93 -7.81 20.75 -17.08
N ARG A 94 -7.30 20.13 -18.15
CA ARG A 94 -6.83 20.85 -19.36
C ARG A 94 -7.94 21.17 -20.35
N THR A 95 -9.14 20.61 -20.18
CA THR A 95 -10.23 20.80 -21.14
C THR A 95 -10.94 22.15 -20.98
N SER A 96 -11.06 22.65 -19.74
CA SER A 96 -11.67 23.97 -19.45
C SER A 96 -11.35 24.44 -18.03
N LEU A 97 -11.43 25.76 -17.81
CA LEU A 97 -11.24 26.37 -16.48
C LEU A 97 -12.22 25.82 -15.43
N ARG A 98 -13.49 25.58 -15.80
CA ARG A 98 -14.50 25.02 -14.88
C ARG A 98 -14.17 23.60 -14.43
N TRP A 99 -13.59 22.81 -15.32
CA TRP A 99 -13.09 21.48 -14.99
C TRP A 99 -11.83 21.58 -14.15
N GLU A 100 -10.88 22.46 -14.47
CA GLU A 100 -9.69 22.73 -13.64
C GLU A 100 -10.05 23.10 -12.20
N GLU A 101 -11.00 24.00 -11.99
CA GLU A 101 -11.47 24.41 -10.66
C GLU A 101 -12.08 23.24 -9.86
N SER A 102 -12.68 22.28 -10.55
CA SER A 102 -13.34 21.12 -9.94
C SER A 102 -12.37 19.97 -9.70
N THR A 103 -11.39 19.77 -10.59
CA THR A 103 -10.41 18.68 -10.52
C THR A 103 -9.20 19.04 -9.67
N SER A 104 -8.77 20.30 -9.64
CA SER A 104 -7.56 20.73 -8.92
C SER A 104 -7.59 20.37 -7.43
N PRO A 105 -8.66 20.64 -6.66
CA PRO A 105 -8.68 20.25 -5.25
C PRO A 105 -8.54 18.74 -5.04
N LEU A 106 -9.03 17.92 -5.99
CA LEU A 106 -8.93 16.45 -5.92
C LEU A 106 -7.53 15.97 -6.30
N LEU A 107 -6.97 16.49 -7.40
CA LEU A 107 -5.59 16.22 -7.85
C LEU A 107 -4.57 16.54 -6.77
N TRP A 108 -4.68 17.74 -6.18
CA TRP A 108 -3.74 18.20 -5.17
C TRP A 108 -4.01 17.60 -3.79
N SER A 109 -5.20 17.07 -3.51
CA SER A 109 -5.49 16.46 -2.19
C SER A 109 -4.63 15.24 -1.87
N HIS A 110 -4.18 14.50 -2.88
CA HIS A 110 -3.41 13.27 -2.74
C HIS A 110 -2.16 13.34 -3.60
N LEU A 111 -1.05 13.76 -2.99
CA LEU A 111 0.19 13.97 -3.70
C LEU A 111 1.15 12.78 -3.46
N PRO A 112 1.52 12.01 -4.50
CA PRO A 112 2.37 10.83 -4.33
C PRO A 112 3.86 11.14 -4.13
N SER A 113 4.27 12.39 -4.34
CA SER A 113 5.64 12.89 -4.16
C SER A 113 5.60 14.41 -4.03
N VAL A 114 6.58 15.03 -3.37
CA VAL A 114 6.68 16.49 -3.30
C VAL A 114 7.08 17.15 -4.63
N ARG A 115 7.59 16.36 -5.60
CA ARG A 115 8.13 16.83 -6.88
C ARG A 115 7.23 17.78 -7.67
N PRO A 116 5.90 17.56 -7.80
CA PRO A 116 5.06 18.47 -8.57
C PRO A 116 5.05 19.89 -8.00
N ILE A 117 5.06 20.03 -6.67
CA ILE A 117 5.14 21.33 -6.01
C ILE A 117 6.55 21.90 -6.16
N ALA A 118 7.58 21.05 -6.10
CA ALA A 118 8.97 21.50 -6.22
C ALA A 118 9.24 22.08 -7.61
N ARG A 119 8.65 21.46 -8.64
CA ARG A 119 8.69 21.95 -10.02
C ARG A 119 7.98 23.29 -10.17
N LEU A 120 6.88 23.54 -9.47
CA LEU A 120 6.25 24.87 -9.48
C LEU A 120 7.21 25.94 -8.96
N VAL A 121 7.93 25.65 -7.86
CA VAL A 121 8.96 26.55 -7.32
C VAL A 121 10.12 26.75 -8.30
N LEU A 122 10.65 25.67 -8.89
CA LEU A 122 11.81 25.73 -9.79
C LEU A 122 11.50 26.48 -11.10
N VAL A 123 10.32 26.24 -11.70
CA VAL A 123 9.92 26.95 -12.93
C VAL A 123 9.79 28.45 -12.67
N GLU A 124 9.28 28.84 -11.51
CA GLU A 124 9.21 30.25 -11.12
C GLU A 124 10.61 30.86 -10.89
N GLN A 125 11.57 30.08 -10.35
CA GLN A 125 12.95 30.54 -10.24
C GLN A 125 13.62 30.74 -11.62
N GLU A 126 13.37 29.85 -12.58
CA GLU A 126 13.92 29.97 -13.94
C GLU A 126 13.32 31.16 -14.71
N GLU A 127 12.01 31.40 -14.60
CA GLU A 127 11.38 32.59 -15.19
C GLU A 127 12.01 33.89 -14.66
N VAL A 128 12.35 33.93 -13.37
CA VAL A 128 12.96 35.10 -12.75
C VAL A 128 14.42 35.28 -13.17
N LYS A 129 15.20 34.19 -13.30
CA LYS A 129 16.55 34.25 -13.85
C LYS A 129 16.58 34.81 -15.28
N ARG A 130 15.53 34.52 -16.08
CA ARG A 130 15.37 35.07 -17.44
C ARG A 130 14.92 36.54 -17.45
N SER A 131 14.29 37.02 -16.39
CA SER A 131 13.91 38.43 -16.22
C SER A 131 15.07 39.24 -15.62
N SER A 132 16.19 39.29 -16.33
CA SER A 132 17.51 39.74 -15.86
C SER A 132 17.69 41.25 -15.58
N LYS A 133 16.64 42.02 -15.29
CA LYS A 133 16.76 43.49 -15.08
C LYS A 133 16.32 44.03 -13.71
N GLY A 134 16.04 43.20 -12.71
CA GLY A 134 15.81 43.71 -11.35
C GLY A 134 16.02 42.67 -10.27
N ARG A 135 16.68 43.05 -9.18
CA ARG A 135 16.68 42.30 -7.90
C ARG A 135 15.26 42.32 -7.31
N ILE A 136 14.33 41.63 -7.93
CA ILE A 136 12.99 41.44 -7.37
C ILE A 136 13.12 40.39 -6.28
N ASN A 137 12.69 40.75 -5.06
CA ASN A 137 12.60 39.83 -3.94
C ASN A 137 11.61 38.69 -4.28
N LEU A 138 12.16 37.59 -4.81
CA LEU A 138 11.49 36.33 -5.19
C LEU A 138 10.49 35.83 -4.14
N ARG A 139 10.75 36.11 -2.86
CA ARG A 139 9.88 35.69 -1.75
C ARG A 139 8.47 36.27 -1.80
N LYS A 140 8.23 37.43 -2.43
CA LYS A 140 6.92 38.12 -2.33
C LYS A 140 5.87 37.72 -3.38
N TYR A 141 6.25 37.31 -4.58
CA TYR A 141 5.29 37.24 -5.70
C TYR A 141 4.80 35.84 -6.06
N HIS A 142 5.61 34.81 -5.80
CA HIS A 142 5.37 33.46 -6.31
C HIS A 142 4.93 32.47 -5.23
N TYR A 143 5.30 32.76 -3.98
CA TYR A 143 4.90 31.98 -2.82
C TYR A 143 3.39 31.78 -2.65
N PRO A 144 2.50 32.78 -2.89
CA PRO A 144 1.06 32.59 -2.69
C PRO A 144 0.45 31.49 -3.57
N ARG A 145 1.00 31.30 -4.79
CA ARG A 145 0.50 30.27 -5.71
C ARG A 145 0.88 28.88 -5.23
N VAL A 146 2.14 28.68 -4.87
CA VAL A 146 2.63 27.41 -4.30
C VAL A 146 1.91 27.10 -3.01
N GLN A 147 1.73 28.09 -2.14
CA GLN A 147 1.01 27.97 -0.87
C GLN A 147 -0.47 27.60 -1.09
N ARG A 148 -1.13 28.17 -2.11
CA ARG A 148 -2.52 27.81 -2.47
C ARG A 148 -2.63 26.32 -2.84
N PHE A 149 -1.69 25.79 -3.63
CA PHE A 149 -1.69 24.36 -3.97
C PHE A 149 -1.32 23.48 -2.78
N ALA A 150 -0.29 23.85 -2.03
CA ALA A 150 0.13 23.13 -0.83
C ALA A 150 -0.96 23.09 0.25
N ALA A 151 -1.75 24.16 0.40
CA ALA A 151 -2.91 24.20 1.28
C ALA A 151 -4.06 23.25 0.88
N MET A 152 -4.08 22.74 -0.36
CA MET A 152 -5.06 21.73 -0.79
C MET A 152 -4.60 20.30 -0.48
N VAL A 153 -3.32 20.08 -0.19
CA VAL A 153 -2.77 18.74 0.04
C VAL A 153 -3.25 18.20 1.38
N LYS A 154 -3.92 17.04 1.34
CA LYS A 154 -4.42 16.32 2.52
C LYS A 154 -3.65 15.04 2.80
N LYS A 155 -3.10 14.40 1.76
CA LYS A 155 -2.24 13.23 1.85
C LYS A 155 -0.96 13.46 1.04
N LEU A 156 0.19 13.18 1.63
CA LEU A 156 1.50 13.36 1.00
C LEU A 156 2.36 12.12 1.22
N SER A 157 2.95 11.59 0.16
CA SER A 157 4.06 10.65 0.28
C SER A 157 5.36 11.38 -0.03
N ILE A 158 6.38 11.18 0.80
CA ILE A 158 7.73 11.70 0.62
C ILE A 158 8.66 10.51 0.69
N ASN A 159 9.41 10.27 -0.38
CA ASN A 159 10.38 9.20 -0.43
C ASN A 159 11.80 9.77 -0.29
N SER A 160 12.79 8.89 -0.13
CA SER A 160 14.20 9.28 -0.04
C SER A 160 14.68 10.09 -1.24
N GLU A 161 14.14 9.81 -2.43
CA GLU A 161 14.44 10.55 -3.66
C GLU A 161 13.86 11.98 -3.69
N ASP A 162 12.94 12.31 -2.78
CA ASP A 162 12.31 13.63 -2.69
C ASP A 162 13.08 14.58 -1.74
N ILE A 163 14.13 14.09 -1.06
CA ILE A 163 14.86 14.84 -0.04
C ILE A 163 15.48 16.13 -0.56
N SER A 164 16.07 16.11 -1.76
CA SER A 164 16.69 17.30 -2.35
C SER A 164 15.66 18.42 -2.48
N HIS A 165 14.49 18.08 -3.01
CA HIS A 165 13.36 19.00 -3.14
C HIS A 165 12.83 19.48 -1.79
N VAL A 166 12.74 18.60 -0.78
CA VAL A 166 12.34 18.96 0.59
C VAL A 166 13.30 19.98 1.19
N LEU A 167 14.61 19.78 1.03
CA LEU A 167 15.62 20.70 1.53
C LEU A 167 15.47 22.09 0.90
N ASP A 168 15.23 22.14 -0.41
CA ASP A 168 14.96 23.40 -1.11
C ASP A 168 13.78 24.12 -0.45
N PHE A 169 12.63 23.46 -0.23
CA PHE A 169 11.46 24.06 0.39
C PHE A 169 11.70 24.61 1.79
N THR A 170 12.45 23.88 2.61
CA THR A 170 12.68 24.24 4.02
C THR A 170 13.51 25.51 4.16
N SER A 171 14.28 25.87 3.12
CA SER A 171 14.97 27.17 3.07
C SER A 171 14.04 28.35 2.76
N PHE A 172 12.90 28.09 2.10
CA PHE A 172 11.94 29.10 1.69
C PHE A 172 10.80 29.30 2.69
N CYS A 173 10.44 28.27 3.44
CA CYS A 173 9.27 28.29 4.33
C CYS A 173 9.72 28.05 5.78
N SER A 174 9.66 29.09 6.60
CA SER A 174 9.76 28.94 8.06
C SER A 174 8.45 28.43 8.69
N THR A 175 7.34 28.56 7.97
CA THR A 175 6.01 28.09 8.37
C THR A 175 5.63 26.86 7.55
N GLY A 176 4.98 25.88 8.18
CA GLY A 176 4.64 24.59 7.56
C GLY A 176 3.94 24.77 6.21
N LEU A 177 4.54 24.22 5.15
CA LEU A 177 4.09 24.43 3.76
C LEU A 177 2.68 23.85 3.51
N PHE A 178 2.30 22.82 4.27
CA PHE A 178 1.09 22.04 4.06
C PHE A 178 0.09 22.15 5.23
N PRO A 179 -0.63 23.27 5.39
CA PRO A 179 -1.48 23.50 6.56
C PRO A 179 -2.68 22.54 6.67
N SER A 180 -3.12 21.94 5.56
CA SER A 180 -4.27 21.01 5.52
C SER A 180 -3.88 19.53 5.53
N LEU A 181 -2.59 19.23 5.70
CA LEU A 181 -2.07 17.87 5.59
C LEU A 181 -2.52 17.02 6.78
N ARG A 182 -3.18 15.91 6.48
CA ARG A 182 -3.74 14.98 7.47
C ARG A 182 -3.03 13.64 7.50
N GLU A 183 -2.53 13.18 6.36
CA GLU A 183 -1.82 11.90 6.24
C GLU A 183 -0.47 12.11 5.56
N VAL A 184 0.59 11.57 6.15
CA VAL A 184 1.93 11.59 5.57
C VAL A 184 2.51 10.20 5.54
N ARG A 185 3.16 9.85 4.42
CA ARG A 185 3.95 8.64 4.27
C ARG A 185 5.39 9.03 3.99
N LEU A 186 6.30 8.63 4.85
CA LEU A 186 7.74 8.84 4.73
C LEU A 186 8.40 7.49 4.45
N SER A 187 9.24 7.40 3.43
CA SER A 187 9.99 6.18 3.13
C SER A 187 11.48 6.43 2.85
N GLY A 188 12.37 5.63 3.44
CA GLY A 188 13.80 5.55 3.09
C GLY A 188 14.72 6.68 3.61
N PHE A 189 14.38 7.33 4.72
CA PHE A 189 15.16 8.44 5.29
C PHE A 189 16.24 7.93 6.27
N ALA A 190 17.32 7.35 5.76
CA ALA A 190 18.39 6.80 6.62
C ALA A 190 19.22 7.88 7.35
N LYS A 191 19.44 9.05 6.73
CA LYS A 191 20.25 10.14 7.30
C LYS A 191 19.40 11.13 8.12
N ASN A 192 20.07 11.94 8.94
CA ASN A 192 19.42 12.97 9.77
C ASN A 192 18.82 14.08 8.90
N HIS A 193 17.56 13.90 8.48
CA HIS A 193 16.79 14.89 7.72
C HIS A 193 15.80 15.62 8.63
N GLY A 194 16.30 16.25 9.70
CA GLY A 194 15.47 16.96 10.69
C GLY A 194 14.61 18.09 10.10
N ASN A 195 14.88 18.52 8.88
CA ASN A 195 14.12 19.55 8.16
C ASN A 195 12.76 19.04 7.66
N VAL A 196 12.60 17.73 7.44
CA VAL A 196 11.31 17.14 7.02
C VAL A 196 10.22 17.45 8.05
N ALA A 197 10.57 17.46 9.33
CA ALA A 197 9.63 17.78 10.40
C ALA A 197 9.09 19.20 10.32
N ASN A 198 9.85 20.15 9.76
CA ASN A 198 9.39 21.54 9.60
C ASN A 198 8.34 21.69 8.49
N LEU A 199 8.21 20.70 7.59
CA LEU A 199 7.19 20.72 6.53
C LEU A 199 5.83 20.23 7.02
N LEU A 200 5.80 19.42 8.07
CA LEU A 200 4.57 18.80 8.54
C LEU A 200 3.84 19.74 9.51
N PRO A 201 2.52 19.89 9.37
CA PRO A 201 1.75 20.74 10.27
C PRO A 201 1.47 20.02 11.60
N GLU A 202 1.17 20.79 12.65
CA GLU A 202 0.84 20.26 13.98
C GLU A 202 -0.49 19.47 14.02
N ASN A 203 -1.35 19.67 13.02
CA ASN A 203 -2.67 19.02 12.87
C ASN A 203 -2.60 17.69 12.09
N LEU A 204 -1.42 17.13 11.87
CA LEU A 204 -1.24 15.83 11.24
C LEU A 204 -1.98 14.74 12.01
N LEU A 205 -2.78 13.92 11.32
CA LEU A 205 -3.60 12.86 11.93
C LEU A 205 -3.00 11.47 11.75
N ILE A 206 -2.36 11.20 10.62
CA ILE A 206 -1.83 9.89 10.25
C ILE A 206 -0.39 10.05 9.78
N LEU A 207 0.53 9.31 10.37
CA LEU A 207 1.93 9.25 9.97
C LEU A 207 2.32 7.80 9.70
N HIS A 208 2.78 7.52 8.49
CA HIS A 208 3.47 6.29 8.14
C HIS A 208 4.95 6.65 7.92
N ALA A 209 5.87 6.00 8.63
CA ALA A 209 7.29 6.21 8.48
C ALA A 209 7.99 4.85 8.36
N ASN A 210 8.40 4.52 7.13
CA ASN A 210 9.09 3.29 6.79
C ASN A 210 10.58 3.57 6.50
N GLY A 211 11.49 2.93 7.21
CA GLY A 211 12.94 3.16 7.06
C GLY A 211 13.36 4.61 7.35
N VAL A 212 12.72 5.26 8.33
CA VAL A 212 12.96 6.68 8.69
C VAL A 212 13.75 6.79 9.98
N ASN A 213 14.87 7.51 9.97
CA ASN A 213 15.73 7.72 11.13
C ASN A 213 14.96 8.13 12.41
N SER A 214 15.37 7.56 13.55
CA SER A 214 14.71 7.75 14.85
C SER A 214 14.63 9.19 15.32
N HIS A 215 15.62 10.01 14.96
CA HIS A 215 15.66 11.44 15.31
C HIS A 215 14.59 12.21 14.54
N VAL A 216 14.36 11.86 13.27
CA VAL A 216 13.31 12.45 12.44
C VAL A 216 11.95 12.06 13.02
N VAL A 217 11.75 10.77 13.32
CA VAL A 217 10.50 10.28 13.92
C VAL A 217 10.23 10.93 15.28
N HIS A 218 11.24 11.04 16.16
CA HIS A 218 11.11 11.70 17.45
C HIS A 218 10.72 13.19 17.31
N LYS A 219 11.37 13.92 16.40
CA LYS A 219 11.02 15.32 16.12
C LYS A 219 9.59 15.47 15.56
N LEU A 220 9.16 14.53 14.73
CA LEU A 220 7.80 14.50 14.18
C LEU A 220 6.75 14.27 15.26
N ILE A 221 6.95 13.25 16.10
CA ILE A 221 6.02 12.91 17.18
C ILE A 221 5.92 14.07 18.18
N THR A 222 7.04 14.70 18.55
CA THR A 222 7.03 15.84 19.47
C THR A 222 6.35 17.08 18.90
N SER A 223 6.30 17.23 17.57
CA SER A 223 5.65 18.35 16.89
C SER A 223 4.16 18.09 16.57
N CYS A 224 3.75 16.83 16.41
CA CYS A 224 2.39 16.47 15.94
C CYS A 224 1.47 16.03 17.10
N ARG A 225 0.96 16.98 17.89
CA ARG A 225 0.07 16.67 19.04
C ARG A 225 -1.29 16.09 18.65
N SER A 226 -1.72 16.31 17.42
CA SER A 226 -3.01 15.84 16.88
C SER A 226 -2.96 14.43 16.29
N LEU A 227 -1.80 13.77 16.35
CA LEU A 227 -1.58 12.47 15.70
C LEU A 227 -2.51 11.41 16.29
N GLN A 228 -3.24 10.72 15.41
CA GLN A 228 -4.21 9.67 15.74
C GLN A 228 -3.72 8.28 15.35
N SER A 229 -3.03 8.15 14.22
CA SER A 229 -2.49 6.88 13.73
C SER A 229 -1.01 7.03 13.41
N LEU A 230 -0.21 6.12 13.95
CA LEU A 230 1.23 6.07 13.70
C LEU A 230 1.61 4.66 13.26
N HIS A 231 2.24 4.56 12.10
CA HIS A 231 2.82 3.32 11.59
C HIS A 231 4.33 3.55 11.40
N LEU A 232 5.14 2.86 12.18
CA LEU A 232 6.60 2.86 12.06
C LEU A 232 7.04 1.48 11.60
N GLN A 233 7.72 1.45 10.45
CA GLN A 233 8.32 0.23 9.93
C GLN A 233 9.84 0.43 9.87
N GLY A 234 10.59 -0.40 10.60
CA GLY A 234 12.05 -0.34 10.62
C GLY A 234 12.69 -1.09 9.45
N ASP A 235 13.77 -0.54 8.89
CA ASP A 235 14.65 -1.23 7.92
C ASP A 235 15.84 -1.89 8.64
N TYR A 236 16.38 -2.98 8.06
CA TYR A 236 17.50 -3.77 8.62
C TYR A 236 18.75 -2.95 8.99
N ILE A 237 19.02 -1.85 8.29
CA ILE A 237 20.19 -0.98 8.56
C ILE A 237 19.93 -0.04 9.74
N THR A 238 18.67 0.11 10.13
CA THR A 238 18.18 1.05 11.15
C THR A 238 17.20 0.38 12.12
N LEU A 239 17.46 -0.89 12.45
CA LEU A 239 16.64 -1.71 13.36
C LEU A 239 16.43 -1.08 14.75
N SER A 240 17.21 -0.06 15.10
CA SER A 240 17.11 0.68 16.36
C SER A 240 15.99 1.73 16.40
N ILE A 241 15.27 1.98 15.28
CA ILE A 241 14.31 3.09 15.21
C ILE A 241 13.10 2.88 16.13
N PRO A 242 12.21 1.89 15.90
CA PRO A 242 10.90 1.86 16.57
C PRO A 242 10.98 1.78 18.10
N TYR A 243 12.10 1.26 18.62
CA TYR A 243 12.34 1.07 20.05
C TYR A 243 13.43 1.98 20.61
N SER A 244 13.86 3.01 19.88
CA SER A 244 14.80 3.98 20.43
C SER A 244 14.23 4.60 21.71
N GLU A 245 15.09 4.79 22.72
CA GLU A 245 14.68 5.29 24.03
C GLU A 245 13.96 6.64 23.99
N ASN A 246 14.11 7.39 22.90
CA ASN A 246 13.49 8.69 22.67
C ASN A 246 12.08 8.60 22.07
N ILE A 247 11.77 7.59 21.26
CA ILE A 247 10.46 7.51 20.59
C ILE A 247 9.34 7.23 21.58
N ILE A 248 9.51 6.27 22.49
CA ILE A 248 8.44 5.90 23.43
C ILE A 248 8.03 7.05 24.36
N PRO A 249 8.96 7.80 24.99
CA PRO A 249 8.60 9.03 25.72
C PRO A 249 7.97 10.08 24.81
N GLY A 250 8.43 10.21 23.56
CA GLY A 250 7.82 11.08 22.57
C GLY A 250 6.35 10.74 22.31
N LEU A 251 6.02 9.46 22.13
CA LEU A 251 4.66 8.98 21.88
C LEU A 251 3.71 9.31 23.02
N ALA A 252 4.20 9.28 24.26
CA ALA A 252 3.40 9.64 25.43
C ALA A 252 2.95 11.12 25.40
N ASN A 253 3.57 11.97 24.57
CA ASN A 253 3.15 13.37 24.37
C ASN A 253 2.05 13.54 23.31
N CYS A 254 1.57 12.46 22.68
CA CYS A 254 0.48 12.47 21.70
C CYS A 254 -0.83 11.94 22.33
N PRO A 255 -1.61 12.76 23.05
CA PRO A 255 -2.82 12.31 23.75
C PRO A 255 -3.94 11.84 22.81
N SER A 256 -3.91 12.27 21.55
CA SER A 256 -4.91 11.95 20.53
C SER A 256 -4.70 10.59 19.86
N LEU A 257 -3.62 9.89 20.21
CA LEU A 257 -3.15 8.74 19.48
C LEU A 257 -4.02 7.51 19.80
N ARG A 258 -4.62 6.95 18.74
CA ARG A 258 -5.55 5.82 18.77
C ARG A 258 -4.95 4.53 18.25
N ARG A 259 -4.06 4.60 17.27
CA ARG A 259 -3.45 3.42 16.64
C ARG A 259 -1.95 3.59 16.55
N ILE A 260 -1.22 2.65 17.13
CA ILE A 260 0.24 2.53 17.00
C ILE A 260 0.54 1.19 16.35
N ASP A 261 1.38 1.22 15.33
CA ASP A 261 1.88 0.04 14.65
C ASP A 261 3.40 0.15 14.51
N LEU A 262 4.13 -0.62 15.33
CA LEU A 262 5.59 -0.68 15.35
C LEU A 262 6.00 -2.03 14.77
N THR A 263 6.20 -2.08 13.45
CA THR A 263 6.60 -3.29 12.74
C THR A 263 8.08 -3.25 12.35
N PHE A 264 8.67 -4.43 12.27
CA PHE A 264 9.91 -4.62 11.54
C PHE A 264 9.55 -5.04 10.11
N ALA A 265 10.32 -4.59 9.12
CA ALA A 265 10.18 -5.14 7.78
C ALA A 265 10.71 -6.59 7.79
N ASP A 266 9.83 -7.56 8.01
CA ASP A 266 10.12 -9.00 7.98
C ASP A 266 10.49 -9.51 6.56
N ASN A 267 10.76 -8.60 5.63
CA ASN A 267 10.83 -8.89 4.20
C ASN A 267 12.25 -9.33 3.81
N ILE A 268 12.66 -10.49 4.29
CA ILE A 268 13.62 -11.35 3.60
C ILE A 268 13.01 -12.75 3.52
N ASP A 269 12.02 -12.90 2.64
CA ASP A 269 11.54 -14.19 2.12
C ASP A 269 12.65 -14.96 1.34
N SER A 270 13.89 -14.47 1.30
CA SER A 270 14.99 -15.00 0.48
C SER A 270 16.18 -15.59 1.25
N ALA A 271 16.11 -15.79 2.57
CA ALA A 271 17.14 -16.56 3.27
C ALA A 271 16.56 -17.39 4.42
N SER A 272 16.24 -18.65 4.12
CA SER A 272 16.12 -19.71 5.11
C SER A 272 17.30 -19.65 6.09
N ARG A 273 17.02 -19.54 7.40
CA ARG A 273 17.96 -19.55 8.54
C ARG A 273 18.60 -18.20 8.93
N THR A 274 17.82 -17.16 9.15
CA THR A 274 18.19 -16.21 10.22
C THR A 274 17.76 -16.82 11.56
N PRO A 275 18.68 -16.96 12.55
CA PRO A 275 18.28 -17.47 13.86
C PRO A 275 17.25 -16.50 14.47
N PRO A 276 16.29 -17.00 15.28
CA PRO A 276 15.45 -16.12 16.10
C PRO A 276 16.37 -15.16 16.85
N LEU A 277 15.92 -13.94 17.16
CA LEU A 277 16.61 -12.90 17.96
C LEU A 277 16.98 -13.42 19.38
N ARG A 278 17.83 -14.45 19.44
CA ARG A 278 18.50 -15.01 20.59
C ARG A 278 19.92 -14.50 20.49
N CYS A 279 20.22 -13.53 21.34
CA CYS A 279 21.57 -13.29 21.85
C CYS A 279 22.65 -13.33 20.75
N VAL A 280 22.65 -12.35 19.83
CA VAL A 280 23.90 -12.06 19.12
C VAL A 280 24.81 -11.37 20.14
N PRO A 281 25.96 -11.97 20.52
CA PRO A 281 26.85 -11.40 21.52
C PRO A 281 27.58 -10.18 20.96
N ASP A 282 27.31 -9.02 21.57
CA ASP A 282 28.14 -7.81 21.81
C ASP A 282 29.05 -7.21 20.71
N SER A 283 29.20 -7.80 19.54
CA SER A 283 30.28 -7.43 18.61
C SER A 283 29.87 -6.45 17.50
N ALA A 284 28.59 -6.08 17.41
CA ALA A 284 28.13 -5.09 16.44
C ALA A 284 26.99 -4.18 16.95
N GLY A 285 27.14 -3.59 18.14
CA GLY A 285 26.62 -2.27 18.55
C GLY A 285 25.15 -1.85 18.31
N ILE A 286 24.29 -2.69 17.76
CA ILE A 286 22.89 -2.38 17.40
C ILE A 286 22.00 -3.32 18.21
N ASN A 287 22.02 -3.13 19.52
CA ASN A 287 21.06 -3.75 20.42
C ASN A 287 19.73 -3.02 20.26
N ALA A 288 18.91 -3.43 19.31
CA ALA A 288 17.49 -3.07 19.30
C ALA A 288 16.84 -3.76 20.51
N LEU A 289 16.92 -3.10 21.67
CA LEU A 289 16.32 -3.61 22.89
C LEU A 289 14.80 -3.69 22.68
N PRO A 290 14.19 -4.87 22.81
CA PRO A 290 12.76 -5.01 22.70
C PRO A 290 12.06 -4.16 23.77
N LEU A 291 10.83 -3.74 23.47
CA LEU A 291 10.08 -2.84 24.36
C LEU A 291 9.91 -3.50 25.73
N THR A 292 10.36 -2.83 26.79
CA THR A 292 10.21 -3.36 28.16
C THR A 292 8.81 -3.07 28.71
N HIS A 293 8.40 -3.81 29.74
CA HIS A 293 7.17 -3.52 30.48
C HIS A 293 7.08 -2.06 30.96
N ALA A 294 8.20 -1.43 31.34
CA ALA A 294 8.23 -0.04 31.78
C ALA A 294 7.87 0.96 30.66
N ASN A 295 8.27 0.66 29.41
CA ASN A 295 7.90 1.43 28.24
C ASN A 295 6.38 1.35 27.98
N LEU A 296 5.79 0.16 28.16
CA LEU A 296 4.35 -0.06 28.04
C LEU A 296 3.56 0.80 29.05
N VAL A 297 4.04 0.90 30.29
CA VAL A 297 3.44 1.76 31.33
C VAL A 297 3.48 3.23 30.93
N ARG A 298 4.59 3.70 30.32
CA ARG A 298 4.70 5.09 29.84
C ARG A 298 3.70 5.38 28.72
N LEU A 299 3.58 4.48 27.74
CA LEU A 299 2.58 4.58 26.67
C LEU A 299 1.16 4.62 27.23
N ALA A 300 0.83 3.72 28.14
CA ALA A 300 -0.50 3.64 28.77
C ALA A 300 -0.84 4.88 29.63
N LYS A 301 0.16 5.64 30.07
CA LYS A 301 -0.03 6.90 30.81
C LYS A 301 -0.23 8.10 29.87
N GLY A 302 0.49 8.16 28.75
CA GLY A 302 0.40 9.28 27.80
C GLY A 302 -0.77 9.16 26.82
N CYS A 303 -1.02 7.95 26.30
CA CYS A 303 -1.96 7.70 25.21
C CYS A 303 -3.28 7.10 25.74
N HIS A 304 -4.08 7.91 26.44
CA HIS A 304 -5.33 7.44 27.05
C HIS A 304 -6.40 7.00 26.02
N ARG A 305 -6.33 7.50 24.79
CA ARG A 305 -7.24 7.15 23.68
C ARG A 305 -6.75 6.00 22.79
N LEU A 306 -5.66 5.33 23.17
CA LEU A 306 -5.10 4.24 22.38
C LEU A 306 -6.12 3.10 22.31
N GLU A 307 -6.55 2.74 21.10
CA GLU A 307 -7.53 1.69 20.79
C GLU A 307 -6.84 0.41 20.30
N ALA A 308 -5.82 0.56 19.46
CA ALA A 308 -5.04 -0.55 18.92
C ALA A 308 -3.52 -0.30 19.03
N LEU A 309 -2.79 -1.33 19.46
CA LEU A 309 -1.33 -1.32 19.61
C LEU A 309 -0.73 -2.55 18.96
N CYS A 310 0.13 -2.38 17.97
CA CYS A 310 0.91 -3.45 17.35
C CYS A 310 2.40 -3.21 17.64
N LEU A 311 3.07 -4.17 18.26
CA LEU A 311 4.49 -4.06 18.61
C LEU A 311 5.15 -5.44 18.82
N VAL A 312 6.49 -5.43 18.87
CA VAL A 312 7.31 -6.50 19.42
C VAL A 312 7.72 -6.09 20.83
N PHE A 313 7.38 -6.88 21.83
CA PHE A 313 7.83 -6.65 23.21
C PHE A 313 8.41 -7.91 23.82
N ASP A 314 9.39 -7.70 24.68
CA ASP A 314 9.94 -8.80 25.47
C ASP A 314 9.15 -8.90 26.77
N ALA A 315 8.31 -9.93 26.81
CA ALA A 315 7.46 -10.22 27.96
C ALA A 315 8.17 -11.12 28.97
N ARG A 316 9.45 -11.46 28.76
CA ARG A 316 10.20 -12.31 29.68
C ARG A 316 10.52 -11.55 30.97
N GLY A 317 10.39 -12.25 32.08
CA GLY A 317 10.68 -11.73 33.41
C GLY A 317 9.51 -10.98 34.05
N ASN A 318 9.67 -10.71 35.34
CA ASN A 318 8.57 -10.19 36.16
C ASN A 318 8.14 -8.77 35.74
N PRO A 319 6.87 -8.55 35.38
CA PRO A 319 6.37 -7.22 35.10
C PRO A 319 6.47 -6.32 36.35
N PRO A 320 6.72 -5.01 36.19
CA PRO A 320 6.84 -4.08 37.30
C PRO A 320 5.52 -3.98 38.05
N ARG A 321 5.58 -4.07 39.38
CA ARG A 321 4.41 -3.92 40.24
C ARG A 321 3.81 -2.53 40.08
N LEU A 322 2.55 -2.45 39.64
CA LEU A 322 1.82 -1.20 39.52
C LEU A 322 1.39 -0.74 40.92
N THR A 323 2.15 0.17 41.54
CA THR A 323 2.00 0.57 42.95
C THR A 323 0.71 1.34 43.28
N LYS A 324 -0.06 1.76 42.26
CA LYS A 324 -1.34 2.44 42.42
C LYS A 324 -2.32 1.91 41.38
N LYS A 325 -3.56 1.62 41.79
CA LYS A 325 -4.67 1.44 40.82
C LYS A 325 -4.63 2.66 39.90
N PRO A 326 -4.45 2.50 38.57
CA PRO A 326 -4.38 3.63 37.66
C PRO A 326 -5.66 4.45 37.84
N SER A 327 -5.49 5.69 38.29
CA SER A 327 -6.57 6.61 38.64
C SER A 327 -7.52 6.79 37.46
N SER A 328 -8.70 6.17 37.46
CA SER A 328 -9.90 6.40 36.62
C SER A 328 -9.75 6.67 35.12
N PHE A 329 -8.55 6.62 34.55
CA PHE A 329 -8.33 6.87 33.13
C PHE A 329 -8.91 5.66 32.39
N ARG A 330 -10.04 5.90 31.71
CA ARG A 330 -10.64 4.95 30.78
C ARG A 330 -9.64 4.72 29.66
N ARG A 331 -8.79 3.72 29.83
CA ARG A 331 -7.87 3.28 28.80
C ARG A 331 -8.67 2.51 27.77
N CYS A 332 -8.62 2.97 26.53
CA CYS A 332 -9.45 2.45 25.45
C CYS A 332 -8.83 1.29 24.67
N LEU A 333 -7.69 0.73 25.11
CA LEU A 333 -6.98 -0.27 24.32
C LEU A 333 -7.82 -1.53 24.27
N THR A 334 -8.35 -1.87 23.10
CA THR A 334 -9.18 -3.05 22.86
C THR A 334 -8.40 -4.16 22.21
N THR A 335 -7.40 -3.82 21.39
CA THR A 335 -6.65 -4.77 20.57
C THR A 335 -5.15 -4.57 20.73
N LEU A 336 -4.46 -5.64 21.13
CA LEU A 336 -3.00 -5.71 21.20
C LEU A 336 -2.50 -6.75 20.19
N VAL A 337 -1.81 -6.31 19.15
CA VAL A 337 -1.16 -7.21 18.19
C VAL A 337 0.28 -7.42 18.64
N VAL A 338 0.58 -8.64 19.07
CA VAL A 338 1.88 -9.07 19.56
C VAL A 338 2.55 -9.84 18.42
N ARG A 339 3.67 -9.32 17.90
CA ARG A 339 4.40 -10.00 16.82
C ARG A 339 5.27 -11.12 17.39
N ASP A 340 6.51 -11.30 16.92
CA ASP A 340 7.48 -12.24 17.50
C ASP A 340 7.99 -11.79 18.88
N SER A 341 7.05 -11.61 19.82
CA SER A 341 7.24 -11.10 21.17
C SER A 341 7.54 -12.28 22.10
N PRO A 342 8.79 -12.45 22.56
CA PRO A 342 9.17 -13.59 23.38
C PRO A 342 8.48 -13.55 24.75
N ILE A 343 7.95 -14.69 25.17
CA ILE A 343 7.29 -14.90 26.46
C ILE A 343 7.55 -16.33 26.95
N GLY A 344 7.84 -16.50 28.24
CA GLY A 344 7.91 -17.81 28.91
C GLY A 344 6.53 -18.29 29.36
N HIS A 345 6.31 -19.60 29.45
CA HIS A 345 5.05 -20.15 29.99
C HIS A 345 4.83 -19.74 31.46
N GLU A 346 5.92 -19.62 32.22
CA GLU A 346 5.95 -19.14 33.60
C GLU A 346 5.55 -17.66 33.74
N ASP A 347 5.81 -16.85 32.70
CA ASP A 347 5.54 -15.42 32.68
C ASP A 347 4.10 -15.12 32.21
N ALA A 348 3.40 -16.07 31.58
CA ALA A 348 2.07 -15.87 31.03
C ALA A 348 1.06 -15.36 32.07
N GLY A 349 1.07 -15.92 33.28
CA GLY A 349 0.21 -15.48 34.39
C GLY A 349 0.50 -14.04 34.85
N PRO A 350 1.74 -13.73 35.29
CA PRO A 350 2.15 -12.39 35.66
C PRO A 350 1.89 -11.33 34.57
N VAL A 351 2.22 -11.66 33.31
CA VAL A 351 2.01 -10.76 32.15
C VAL A 351 0.52 -10.53 31.90
N ALA A 352 -0.32 -11.57 31.94
CA ALA A 352 -1.77 -11.43 31.83
C ALA A 352 -2.33 -10.49 32.90
N HIS A 353 -1.91 -10.67 34.17
CA HIS A 353 -2.36 -9.82 35.26
C HIS A 353 -1.90 -8.36 35.10
N PHE A 354 -0.64 -8.17 34.68
CA PHE A 354 -0.09 -6.86 34.38
C PHE A 354 -0.84 -6.17 33.25
N LEU A 355 -1.09 -6.85 32.13
CA LEU A 355 -1.82 -6.32 30.98
C LEU A 355 -3.29 -6.03 31.30
N ALA A 356 -3.99 -6.91 32.03
CA ALA A 356 -5.37 -6.65 32.47
C ALA A 356 -5.46 -5.42 33.40
N THR A 357 -4.48 -5.26 34.30
CA THR A 357 -4.41 -4.09 35.18
C THR A 357 -4.05 -2.82 34.42
N LEU A 358 -3.15 -2.94 33.43
CA LEU A 358 -2.71 -1.80 32.63
C LEU A 358 -3.76 -1.41 31.58
N PHE A 359 -4.49 -2.33 30.99
CA PHE A 359 -5.48 -2.09 29.95
C PHE A 359 -6.79 -2.83 30.25
N PRO A 360 -7.64 -2.28 31.13
CA PRO A 360 -8.88 -2.95 31.55
C PRO A 360 -9.89 -3.20 30.42
N SER A 361 -9.73 -2.52 29.28
CA SER A 361 -10.59 -2.68 28.10
C SER A 361 -10.04 -3.64 27.06
N LEU A 362 -8.90 -4.29 27.31
CA LEU A 362 -8.22 -5.17 26.35
C LEU A 362 -9.03 -6.45 26.16
N ARG A 363 -9.51 -6.66 24.93
CA ARG A 363 -10.37 -7.81 24.57
C ARG A 363 -9.63 -8.84 23.73
N ASP A 364 -8.81 -8.35 22.81
CA ASP A 364 -8.17 -9.17 21.80
C ASP A 364 -6.66 -9.01 21.86
N ILE A 365 -5.97 -10.14 21.99
CA ILE A 365 -4.53 -10.26 21.73
C ILE A 365 -4.37 -11.09 20.46
N VAL A 366 -3.81 -10.48 19.42
CA VAL A 366 -3.55 -11.13 18.13
C VAL A 366 -2.05 -11.42 18.04
N SER A 367 -1.67 -12.70 18.07
CA SER A 367 -0.28 -13.10 17.83
C SER A 367 -0.03 -13.29 16.32
N SER A 368 1.15 -12.91 15.82
CA SER A 368 1.63 -13.45 14.54
C SER A 368 1.87 -14.96 14.66
N ASP A 369 2.04 -15.64 13.51
CA ASP A 369 2.42 -17.05 13.39
C ASP A 369 3.85 -17.29 13.90
N SER A 370 4.05 -17.05 15.20
CA SER A 370 5.31 -17.20 15.91
C SER A 370 5.27 -18.43 16.80
N SER A 371 6.44 -18.92 17.21
CA SER A 371 6.54 -20.00 18.20
C SER A 371 5.94 -19.65 19.57
N TYR A 372 5.70 -18.36 19.83
CA TYR A 372 5.09 -17.85 21.06
C TYR A 372 3.57 -17.73 20.99
N SER A 373 2.96 -17.95 19.81
CA SER A 373 1.51 -17.83 19.61
C SER A 373 0.66 -18.63 20.61
N PRO A 374 0.99 -19.89 20.96
CA PRO A 374 0.23 -20.64 21.98
C PRO A 374 0.28 -20.01 23.37
N VAL A 375 1.42 -19.40 23.75
CA VAL A 375 1.58 -18.74 25.05
C VAL A 375 0.79 -17.42 25.10
N TRP A 376 0.80 -16.66 24.00
CA TRP A 376 -0.01 -15.45 23.86
C TRP A 376 -1.52 -15.73 23.87
N ALA A 377 -1.93 -16.89 23.34
CA ALA A 377 -3.31 -17.35 23.45
C ALA A 377 -3.70 -17.60 24.93
N ASP A 378 -2.85 -18.27 25.72
CA ASP A 378 -3.09 -18.45 27.17
C ASP A 378 -3.17 -17.09 27.91
N VAL A 379 -2.31 -16.13 27.58
CA VAL A 379 -2.40 -14.76 28.13
C VAL A 379 -3.75 -14.11 27.78
N CYS A 380 -4.21 -14.24 26.55
CA CYS A 380 -5.49 -13.71 26.08
C CYS A 380 -6.67 -14.30 26.86
N ASP A 381 -6.70 -15.63 27.03
CA ASP A 381 -7.77 -16.33 27.74
C ASP A 381 -7.80 -15.97 29.23
N ARG A 382 -6.63 -15.79 29.85
CA ARG A 382 -6.51 -15.28 31.22
C ARG A 382 -7.03 -13.85 31.38
N ILE A 383 -6.78 -12.97 30.41
CA ILE A 383 -7.30 -11.59 30.45
C ILE A 383 -8.82 -11.55 30.29
N LYS A 384 -9.38 -12.37 29.39
CA LYS A 384 -10.83 -12.50 29.22
C LYS A 384 -11.50 -12.97 30.50
N SER A 385 -10.99 -14.05 31.10
CA SER A 385 -11.51 -14.58 32.38
C SER A 385 -11.36 -13.61 33.56
N MET A 386 -10.33 -12.76 33.58
CA MET A 386 -10.21 -11.67 34.58
C MET A 386 -11.21 -10.53 34.33
N SER A 387 -11.48 -10.20 33.07
CA SER A 387 -12.42 -9.14 32.70
C SER A 387 -13.86 -9.52 33.02
N ASP A 388 -14.23 -10.78 32.80
CA ASP A 388 -15.56 -11.31 33.12
C ASP A 388 -15.86 -11.26 34.64
N ARG A 389 -14.83 -11.44 35.48
CA ARG A 389 -14.96 -11.33 36.95
C ARG A 389 -15.12 -9.90 37.45
N LEU A 390 -14.69 -8.91 36.67
CA LEU A 390 -14.68 -7.50 37.06
C LEU A 390 -15.96 -6.75 36.67
N VAL A 391 -16.86 -7.36 35.91
CA VAL A 391 -18.22 -6.83 35.73
C VAL A 391 -18.98 -7.13 37.02
N PRO A 392 -19.15 -6.14 37.93
CA PRO A 392 -19.92 -6.37 39.14
C PRO A 392 -21.36 -6.55 38.67
N GLY A 393 -21.96 -7.67 39.03
CA GLY A 393 -23.32 -8.00 38.65
C GLY A 393 -24.23 -6.77 38.75
N GLY A 394 -24.85 -6.43 37.62
CA GLY A 394 -26.17 -5.83 37.68
C GLY A 394 -26.99 -6.77 38.57
N LEU A 395 -27.36 -6.26 39.74
CA LEU A 395 -28.18 -6.94 40.72
C LEU A 395 -29.54 -7.26 40.08
N ASP A 396 -29.65 -8.43 39.44
CA ASP A 396 -30.93 -9.12 39.34
C ASP A 396 -31.20 -9.76 40.70
N THR A 397 -31.88 -9.00 41.55
CA THR A 397 -32.45 -9.47 42.81
C THR A 397 -33.63 -10.39 42.53
N SER A 398 -33.38 -11.64 42.16
CA SER A 398 -34.38 -12.71 42.29
C SER A 398 -33.76 -14.08 42.07
N SER A 399 -33.50 -14.79 43.16
CA SER A 399 -33.86 -16.21 43.34
C SER A 399 -32.94 -16.83 44.39
N LEU A 400 -33.45 -16.86 45.62
CA LEU A 400 -33.03 -17.77 46.67
C LEU A 400 -33.36 -19.21 46.26
N GLY A 401 -32.40 -20.10 46.43
CA GLY A 401 -32.49 -21.57 46.33
C GLY A 401 -31.06 -22.08 46.25
N ASP A 402 -30.37 -22.28 47.37
CA ASP A 402 -30.47 -23.41 48.31
C ASP A 402 -30.26 -24.79 47.67
N GLY A 403 -29.31 -25.53 48.23
CA GLY A 403 -28.76 -26.81 47.76
C GLY A 403 -27.47 -26.63 46.95
N GLY A 404 -26.33 -27.25 47.25
CA GLY A 404 -26.03 -28.37 48.11
C GLY A 404 -24.90 -29.17 47.46
N LEU A 405 -23.77 -29.26 48.16
CA LEU A 405 -22.77 -30.34 48.20
C LEU A 405 -22.10 -30.90 46.91
N GLU A 406 -20.76 -30.91 47.01
CA GLU A 406 -19.81 -32.00 46.66
C GLU A 406 -19.51 -32.37 45.20
N GLY A 407 -18.20 -32.55 44.94
CA GLY A 407 -17.73 -33.30 43.77
C GLY A 407 -16.31 -32.98 43.30
N ASN A 408 -15.31 -33.49 44.02
CA ASN A 408 -13.93 -33.64 43.52
C ASN A 408 -13.89 -34.53 42.27
N ALA A 409 -13.06 -34.17 41.27
CA ALA A 409 -12.40 -35.17 40.41
C ALA A 409 -11.12 -34.58 39.79
N ALA A 410 -9.98 -35.04 40.31
CA ALA A 410 -8.67 -34.87 39.70
C ALA A 410 -8.55 -35.79 38.47
N VAL A 411 -8.12 -35.24 37.34
CA VAL A 411 -7.83 -36.00 36.11
C VAL A 411 -6.36 -36.45 36.17
N ALA A 412 -6.15 -37.75 36.29
CA ALA A 412 -4.85 -38.40 36.22
C ALA A 412 -4.37 -38.53 34.76
N GLN A 413 -3.10 -38.19 34.54
CA GLN A 413 -2.36 -38.40 33.29
C GLN A 413 -1.95 -39.88 33.16
N LEU A 414 -2.18 -40.49 32.00
CA LEU A 414 -1.64 -41.79 31.60
C LEU A 414 -0.36 -41.60 30.75
N PRO A 415 0.66 -42.46 30.85
CA PRO A 415 1.91 -42.30 30.12
C PRO A 415 1.88 -42.93 28.72
N HIS A 416 2.63 -42.31 27.81
CA HIS A 416 2.91 -42.79 26.45
C HIS A 416 3.67 -44.13 26.45
N VAL A 417 3.14 -45.13 25.75
CA VAL A 417 3.87 -46.34 25.34
C VAL A 417 4.53 -46.09 24.00
N LYS A 418 5.84 -46.30 23.94
CA LYS A 418 6.71 -46.19 22.77
C LYS A 418 6.69 -47.55 22.05
N VAL A 419 6.16 -47.61 20.82
CA VAL A 419 6.22 -48.81 19.97
C VAL A 419 7.33 -48.59 18.94
N GLU A 420 8.39 -49.37 19.04
CA GLU A 420 9.45 -49.46 18.03
C GLU A 420 9.04 -50.48 16.96
N TYR A 421 9.09 -50.07 15.70
CA TYR A 421 8.85 -50.92 14.53
C TYR A 421 10.10 -51.76 14.24
N PHE A 422 9.92 -53.08 14.13
CA PHE A 422 10.85 -53.98 13.46
C PHE A 422 10.20 -54.40 12.13
N GLU A 423 10.78 -53.98 11.02
CA GLU A 423 10.45 -54.50 9.69
C GLU A 423 11.10 -55.89 9.54
N ALA A 424 10.27 -56.91 9.33
CA ALA A 424 10.71 -58.21 8.85
C ALA A 424 10.02 -58.46 7.51
N GLU A 425 10.83 -58.51 6.45
CA GLU A 425 10.43 -58.98 5.13
C GLU A 425 10.01 -60.46 5.23
N ILE A 426 8.77 -60.77 4.85
CA ILE A 426 8.32 -62.15 4.65
C ILE A 426 7.84 -62.27 3.21
N GLY A 427 8.49 -63.17 2.48
CA GLY A 427 8.30 -63.41 1.06
C GLY A 427 6.99 -64.09 0.70
N ASP A 428 6.69 -63.99 -0.59
CA ASP A 428 5.55 -64.58 -1.29
C ASP A 428 5.33 -66.05 -0.92
N TRP A 429 4.13 -66.31 -0.39
CA TRP A 429 3.58 -67.65 -0.23
C TRP A 429 2.26 -67.73 -1.01
N THR A 430 2.30 -68.33 -2.20
CA THR A 430 1.11 -68.69 -2.98
C THR A 430 0.47 -69.96 -2.42
N PRO A 431 -0.86 -70.01 -2.24
CA PRO A 431 -1.54 -71.21 -1.76
C PRO A 431 -1.62 -72.28 -2.88
N PRO A 432 -1.62 -73.58 -2.54
CA PRO A 432 -1.85 -74.63 -3.53
C PRO A 432 -3.34 -74.77 -3.84
N GLU A 433 -3.62 -74.93 -5.13
CA GLU A 433 -4.93 -75.32 -5.68
C GLU A 433 -5.42 -76.61 -5.03
N SER A 434 -6.66 -76.59 -4.54
CA SER A 434 -7.39 -77.80 -4.11
C SER A 434 -8.38 -78.20 -5.20
N GLY A 435 -8.12 -79.36 -5.80
CA GLY A 435 -9.01 -80.04 -6.74
C GLY A 435 -10.23 -80.70 -6.05
N PRO A 436 -11.24 -81.13 -6.83
CA PRO A 436 -12.51 -81.61 -6.31
C PRO A 436 -12.47 -83.11 -6.03
N LEU A 437 -12.91 -83.55 -4.83
CA LEU A 437 -13.13 -84.96 -4.55
C LEU A 437 -14.46 -85.21 -3.82
N HIS A 438 -15.35 -85.83 -4.59
CA HIS A 438 -16.36 -86.85 -4.26
C HIS A 438 -17.00 -86.89 -2.87
N ALA A 439 -18.30 -86.58 -2.88
CA ALA A 439 -19.28 -87.03 -1.89
C ALA A 439 -19.42 -88.57 -1.91
N VAL A 440 -19.38 -89.19 -0.73
CA VAL A 440 -19.86 -90.55 -0.47
C VAL A 440 -20.96 -90.44 0.58
N GLN A 441 -22.20 -90.73 0.16
CA GLN A 441 -23.36 -90.93 1.01
C GLN A 441 -23.25 -92.29 1.70
N VAL A 442 -23.47 -92.33 3.02
CA VAL A 442 -23.87 -93.56 3.73
C VAL A 442 -25.10 -93.21 4.58
N ASN A 443 -26.21 -93.83 4.22
CA ASN A 443 -27.47 -93.82 4.97
C ASN A 443 -27.35 -94.74 6.19
N HIS A 444 -27.92 -94.33 7.32
CA HIS A 444 -28.77 -95.21 8.13
C HIS A 444 -29.63 -94.39 9.11
N GLU A 445 -30.89 -94.22 8.74
CA GLU A 445 -32.00 -93.95 9.66
C GLU A 445 -32.31 -95.22 10.47
N LEU A 446 -32.53 -95.07 11.77
CA LEU A 446 -33.38 -95.96 12.54
C LEU A 446 -34.23 -95.11 13.47
N ASP A 447 -35.51 -95.08 13.12
CA ASP A 447 -36.61 -94.39 13.77
C ASP A 447 -37.22 -95.28 14.86
N VAL A 448 -37.65 -94.67 15.95
CA VAL A 448 -38.19 -95.31 17.15
C VAL A 448 -39.67 -94.96 17.27
N THR A 449 -40.53 -95.95 17.08
CA THR A 449 -41.89 -96.06 17.63
C THR A 449 -42.11 -97.56 17.86
N GLY A 450 -42.77 -98.11 18.88
CA GLY A 450 -43.76 -97.66 19.84
C GLY A 450 -44.70 -98.87 20.07
N ASN A 451 -45.14 -99.08 21.32
CA ASN A 451 -46.25 -99.95 21.77
C ASN A 451 -46.01 -101.42 22.18
N SER A 452 -45.92 -101.61 23.50
CA SER A 452 -46.93 -102.25 24.38
C SER A 452 -47.57 -103.62 24.07
N THR A 453 -47.22 -104.59 24.95
CA THR A 453 -48.10 -105.56 25.68
C THR A 453 -48.76 -106.74 24.93
N PRO A 454 -49.31 -107.75 25.64
CA PRO A 454 -48.72 -108.69 26.62
C PRO A 454 -49.13 -110.16 26.29
N GLY A 455 -48.59 -111.19 26.96
CA GLY A 455 -49.17 -112.53 26.79
C GLY A 455 -48.38 -113.72 27.31
N ASP A 456 -48.69 -114.08 28.55
CA ASP A 456 -48.92 -115.44 29.06
C ASP A 456 -47.94 -116.59 28.82
N GLN A 457 -47.44 -117.01 29.98
CA GLN A 457 -47.03 -118.36 30.36
C GLN A 457 -48.22 -119.35 30.28
N ARG A 458 -47.99 -120.56 29.73
CA ARG A 458 -48.44 -121.82 30.34
C ARG A 458 -47.87 -123.08 29.65
N ALA A 459 -47.62 -124.06 30.52
CA ALA A 459 -47.65 -125.52 30.30
C ALA A 459 -46.39 -126.22 29.77
N LEU A 460 -46.01 -127.45 30.18
CA LEU A 460 -46.36 -128.39 31.27
C LEU A 460 -45.35 -129.57 31.17
N LEU A 461 -44.91 -130.10 32.34
CA LEU A 461 -44.60 -131.50 32.70
C LEU A 461 -43.71 -132.44 31.85
N SER A 462 -42.69 -133.03 32.52
CA SER A 462 -42.41 -134.48 32.74
C SER A 462 -40.91 -134.65 33.05
N ARG A 463 -40.38 -135.42 34.02
CA ARG A 463 -40.74 -136.75 34.53
C ARG A 463 -39.99 -137.03 35.86
N GLN A 464 -40.65 -137.76 36.76
CA GLN A 464 -40.12 -138.33 38.02
C GLN A 464 -39.13 -139.49 37.78
N LEU A 465 -38.15 -139.71 38.67
CA LEU A 465 -38.10 -140.84 39.63
C LEU A 465 -36.74 -140.98 40.34
N ASN A 466 -36.81 -141.48 41.58
CA ASN A 466 -35.78 -142.00 42.50
C ASN A 466 -35.19 -140.94 43.46
N SER A 467 -35.74 -140.74 44.67
CA SER A 467 -35.92 -141.62 45.84
C SER A 467 -34.65 -141.75 46.70
N GLU A 468 -34.71 -141.06 47.84
CA GLU A 468 -34.26 -141.52 49.16
C GLU A 468 -32.83 -142.05 49.26
N VAL A 469 -31.93 -141.18 49.73
CA VAL A 469 -30.83 -141.38 50.71
C VAL A 469 -29.97 -140.12 50.52
N GLU A 470 -29.96 -139.16 51.46
CA GLU A 470 -28.87 -138.17 51.71
C GLU A 470 -29.32 -136.97 52.58
N ASP A 471 -30.04 -137.20 53.69
CA ASP A 471 -30.36 -136.13 54.67
C ASP A 471 -29.19 -135.84 55.65
N GLY A 472 -27.94 -136.02 55.21
CA GLY A 472 -26.74 -135.80 56.04
C GLY A 472 -25.65 -134.93 55.40
N GLU A 473 -25.66 -134.74 54.07
CA GLU A 473 -24.70 -133.90 53.34
C GLU A 473 -25.27 -132.51 52.98
N VAL A 474 -26.58 -132.30 53.13
CA VAL A 474 -27.27 -131.03 52.78
C VAL A 474 -26.99 -129.89 53.78
N GLU A 475 -26.61 -130.19 55.04
CA GLU A 475 -26.27 -129.14 56.02
C GLU A 475 -24.84 -128.56 55.86
N GLN A 476 -23.93 -129.28 55.20
CA GLN A 476 -22.58 -128.78 54.93
C GLN A 476 -22.55 -127.98 53.61
N ASP A 477 -23.31 -128.43 52.62
CA ASP A 477 -23.50 -127.72 51.34
C ASP A 477 -24.31 -126.42 51.46
N THR A 478 -25.20 -126.30 52.46
CA THR A 478 -25.94 -125.06 52.70
C THR A 478 -25.08 -123.96 53.31
N VAL A 479 -24.14 -124.30 54.20
CA VAL A 479 -23.19 -123.32 54.77
C VAL A 479 -22.15 -122.89 53.74
N GLU A 480 -21.66 -123.80 52.88
CA GLU A 480 -20.80 -123.45 51.76
C GLU A 480 -21.52 -122.64 50.67
N SER A 481 -22.82 -122.91 50.46
CA SER A 481 -23.69 -122.12 49.57
C SER A 481 -23.93 -120.71 50.10
N ASP A 482 -24.16 -120.54 51.41
CA ASP A 482 -24.37 -119.22 52.03
C ASP A 482 -23.09 -118.39 52.07
N MET A 483 -21.93 -119.01 52.34
CA MET A 483 -20.62 -118.35 52.22
C MET A 483 -20.28 -117.99 50.77
N SER A 484 -20.62 -118.86 49.82
CA SER A 484 -20.48 -118.57 48.39
C SER A 484 -21.41 -117.45 47.96
N SER A 485 -22.64 -117.40 48.46
CA SER A 485 -23.64 -116.36 48.20
C SER A 485 -23.19 -115.00 48.75
N ALA A 486 -22.69 -114.95 49.99
CA ALA A 486 -22.15 -113.73 50.58
C ALA A 486 -20.90 -113.23 49.83
N SER A 487 -20.01 -114.13 49.41
CA SER A 487 -18.84 -113.81 48.58
C SER A 487 -19.23 -113.32 47.19
N LEU A 488 -20.26 -113.93 46.59
CA LEU A 488 -20.82 -113.50 45.31
C LEU A 488 -21.44 -112.10 45.43
N GLN A 489 -22.20 -111.87 46.49
CA GLN A 489 -22.86 -110.59 46.75
C GLN A 489 -21.83 -109.48 47.02
N GLN A 490 -20.76 -109.77 47.76
CA GLN A 490 -19.66 -108.82 47.95
C GLN A 490 -18.94 -108.52 46.63
N ARG A 491 -18.76 -109.50 45.73
CA ARG A 491 -18.22 -109.27 44.38
C ARG A 491 -19.16 -108.46 43.51
N TYR A 492 -20.48 -108.66 43.62
CA TYR A 492 -21.47 -107.84 42.93
C TYR A 492 -21.42 -106.40 43.41
N GLN A 493 -21.39 -106.17 44.72
CA GLN A 493 -21.28 -104.83 45.32
C GLN A 493 -19.99 -104.14 44.87
N ALA A 494 -18.84 -104.84 44.94
CA ALA A 494 -17.56 -104.30 44.50
C ALA A 494 -17.53 -104.00 42.98
N ASN A 495 -18.20 -104.82 42.17
CA ASN A 495 -18.35 -104.55 40.74
C ASN A 495 -19.28 -103.37 40.48
N GLU A 496 -20.35 -103.23 41.25
CA GLU A 496 -21.29 -102.10 41.18
C GLU A 496 -20.60 -100.78 41.54
N ASP A 497 -19.86 -100.75 42.65
CA ASP A 497 -19.05 -99.58 43.05
C ASP A 497 -18.03 -99.21 41.98
N ARG A 498 -17.38 -100.21 41.37
CA ARG A 498 -16.41 -100.00 40.30
C ARG A 498 -17.06 -99.48 39.02
N LEU A 499 -18.29 -99.93 38.72
CA LEU A 499 -19.09 -99.41 37.60
C LEU A 499 -19.55 -97.98 37.87
N GLN A 500 -20.03 -97.67 39.07
CA GLN A 500 -20.43 -96.32 39.47
C GLN A 500 -19.25 -95.35 39.41
N ALA A 501 -18.08 -95.74 39.94
CA ALA A 501 -16.86 -94.94 39.83
C ALA A 501 -16.44 -94.71 38.37
N ARG A 502 -16.59 -95.72 37.50
CA ARG A 502 -16.29 -95.58 36.07
C ARG A 502 -17.30 -94.68 35.36
N ILE A 503 -18.59 -94.77 35.69
CA ILE A 503 -19.63 -93.87 35.19
C ILE A 503 -19.34 -92.44 35.61
N HIS A 504 -18.95 -92.21 36.87
CA HIS A 504 -18.59 -90.89 37.37
C HIS A 504 -17.38 -90.31 36.64
N ASN A 505 -16.29 -91.09 36.52
CA ASN A 505 -15.09 -90.68 35.78
C ASN A 505 -15.39 -90.37 34.30
N LEU A 506 -16.24 -91.18 33.66
CA LEU A 506 -16.69 -90.92 32.29
C LEU A 506 -17.53 -89.65 32.19
N THR A 507 -18.37 -89.38 33.19
CA THR A 507 -19.19 -88.17 33.25
C THR A 507 -18.31 -86.93 33.40
N GLU A 508 -17.31 -86.97 34.29
CA GLU A 508 -16.33 -85.88 34.44
C GLU A 508 -15.51 -85.67 33.16
N ALA A 509 -15.03 -86.75 32.54
CA ALA A 509 -14.31 -86.67 31.27
C ALA A 509 -15.18 -86.06 30.16
N ASN A 510 -16.45 -86.46 30.08
CA ASN A 510 -17.39 -85.90 29.12
C ASN A 510 -17.64 -84.40 29.39
N ASN A 511 -17.80 -84.00 30.65
CA ASN A 511 -17.94 -82.58 31.02
C ASN A 511 -16.71 -81.76 30.63
N ARG A 512 -15.49 -82.30 30.80
CA ARG A 512 -14.25 -81.64 30.33
C ARG A 512 -14.22 -81.50 28.81
N VAL A 513 -14.64 -82.52 28.07
CA VAL A 513 -14.73 -82.46 26.59
C VAL A 513 -15.77 -81.44 26.15
N VAL A 514 -16.94 -81.37 26.81
CA VAL A 514 -17.97 -80.36 26.53
C VAL A 514 -17.43 -78.95 26.79
N GLN A 515 -16.72 -78.74 27.90
CA GLN A 515 -16.10 -77.45 28.19
C GLN A 515 -15.05 -77.07 27.15
N GLN A 516 -14.17 -78.01 26.76
CA GLN A 516 -13.19 -77.77 25.70
C GLN A 516 -13.84 -77.44 24.36
N LYS A 517 -14.97 -78.08 24.02
CA LYS A 517 -15.74 -77.75 22.82
C LYS A 517 -16.33 -76.33 22.89
N LEU A 518 -16.81 -75.91 24.05
CA LEU A 518 -17.33 -74.56 24.27
C LEU A 518 -16.22 -73.50 24.13
N ASP A 519 -15.07 -73.73 24.78
CA ASP A 519 -13.92 -72.83 24.72
C ASP A 519 -13.37 -72.73 23.29
N LEU A 520 -13.34 -73.84 22.55
CA LEU A 520 -12.97 -73.85 21.13
C LEU A 520 -13.97 -73.04 20.30
N ALA A 521 -15.28 -73.21 20.51
CA ALA A 521 -16.30 -72.46 19.80
C ALA A 521 -16.15 -70.94 20.03
N GLN A 522 -15.89 -70.51 21.27
CA GLN A 522 -15.62 -69.11 21.58
C GLN A 522 -14.38 -68.58 20.87
N ARG A 523 -13.28 -69.34 20.85
CA ARG A 523 -12.06 -68.95 20.13
C ARG A 523 -12.29 -68.85 18.62
N TYR A 524 -13.11 -69.72 18.04
CA TYR A 524 -13.47 -69.63 16.62
C TYR A 524 -14.25 -68.34 16.34
N GLU A 525 -15.19 -67.97 17.20
CA GLU A 525 -15.95 -66.74 17.06
C GLU A 525 -15.09 -65.48 17.24
N GLU A 526 -14.11 -65.49 18.17
CA GLU A 526 -13.12 -64.42 18.29
C GLU A 526 -12.25 -64.27 17.03
N VAL A 527 -11.81 -65.38 16.44
CA VAL A 527 -11.03 -65.39 15.19
C VAL A 527 -11.87 -64.87 14.02
N GLU A 528 -13.14 -65.25 13.95
CA GLU A 528 -14.08 -64.77 12.93
C GLU A 528 -14.31 -63.25 13.06
N GLN A 529 -14.57 -62.75 14.27
CA GLN A 529 -14.70 -61.32 14.54
C GLN A 529 -13.42 -60.54 14.21
N HIS A 530 -12.24 -61.13 14.50
CA HIS A 530 -10.97 -60.51 14.13
C HIS A 530 -10.79 -60.48 12.61
N SER A 531 -11.13 -61.55 11.90
CA SER A 531 -11.08 -61.63 10.43
C SER A 531 -11.99 -60.58 9.79
N ASP A 532 -13.21 -60.42 10.31
CA ASP A 532 -14.15 -59.38 9.87
C ASP A 532 -13.61 -57.97 10.11
N ALA A 533 -12.97 -57.73 11.25
CA ALA A 533 -12.35 -56.45 11.56
C ALA A 533 -11.18 -56.15 10.60
N GLN A 534 -10.37 -57.15 10.25
CA GLN A 534 -9.30 -57.05 9.26
C GLN A 534 -9.87 -56.77 7.87
N GLY A 535 -10.91 -57.49 7.44
CA GLY A 535 -11.60 -57.25 6.17
C GLY A 535 -12.14 -55.82 6.04
N LYS A 536 -12.75 -55.29 7.11
CA LYS A 536 -13.18 -53.88 7.18
C LYS A 536 -12.02 -52.88 7.14
N SER A 537 -10.84 -53.24 7.62
CA SER A 537 -9.64 -52.40 7.52
C SER A 537 -9.08 -52.38 6.09
N ILE A 538 -9.03 -53.55 5.44
CA ILE A 538 -8.58 -53.69 4.06
C ILE A 538 -9.46 -52.86 3.11
N LEU A 539 -10.79 -52.95 3.23
CA LEU A 539 -11.71 -52.14 2.42
C LEU A 539 -11.55 -50.63 2.63
N ARG A 540 -11.16 -50.20 3.84
CA ARG A 540 -10.86 -48.78 4.11
C ARG A 540 -9.55 -48.34 3.43
N LEU A 541 -8.52 -49.17 3.48
CA LEU A 541 -7.24 -48.91 2.80
C LEU A 541 -7.41 -48.87 1.28
N GLU A 542 -8.17 -49.79 0.70
CA GLU A 542 -8.46 -49.80 -0.74
C GLU A 542 -9.18 -48.52 -1.20
N ARG A 543 -10.10 -48.01 -0.37
CA ARG A 543 -10.75 -46.73 -0.63
C ARG A 543 -9.75 -45.57 -0.60
N HIS A 544 -8.90 -45.51 0.42
CA HIS A 544 -7.86 -44.48 0.48
C HIS A 544 -6.88 -44.54 -0.70
N ILE A 545 -6.50 -45.74 -1.15
CA ILE A 545 -5.63 -45.90 -2.33
C ILE A 545 -6.31 -45.34 -3.59
N ARG A 546 -7.63 -45.56 -3.74
CA ARG A 546 -8.40 -45.00 -4.84
C ARG A 546 -8.47 -43.48 -4.78
N ASP A 547 -8.78 -42.92 -3.62
CA ASP A 547 -8.84 -41.47 -3.40
C ASP A 547 -7.48 -40.81 -3.69
N LEU A 548 -6.38 -41.43 -3.27
CA LEU A 548 -5.02 -40.97 -3.60
C LEU A 548 -4.73 -41.05 -5.11
N GLY A 549 -5.27 -42.05 -5.80
CA GLY A 549 -5.21 -42.14 -7.26
C GLY A 549 -5.91 -40.98 -7.96
N GLU A 550 -7.09 -40.58 -7.48
CA GLU A 550 -7.82 -39.42 -8.00
C GLU A 550 -7.06 -38.11 -7.74
N VAL A 551 -6.54 -37.92 -6.52
CA VAL A 551 -5.70 -36.76 -6.18
C VAL A 551 -4.48 -36.69 -7.10
N ARG A 552 -3.78 -37.82 -7.33
CA ARG A 552 -2.64 -37.87 -8.26
C ARG A 552 -3.02 -37.43 -9.67
N ALA A 553 -4.16 -37.90 -10.20
CA ALA A 553 -4.62 -37.49 -11.52
C ALA A 553 -4.89 -35.97 -11.61
N THR A 554 -5.46 -35.36 -10.56
CA THR A 554 -5.65 -33.90 -10.52
C THR A 554 -4.33 -33.13 -10.47
N VAL A 555 -3.33 -33.64 -9.75
CA VAL A 555 -1.99 -33.03 -9.68
C VAL A 555 -1.29 -33.10 -11.04
N ASP A 556 -1.39 -34.24 -11.73
CA ASP A 556 -0.81 -34.39 -13.07
C ASP A 556 -1.49 -33.46 -14.09
N GLN A 557 -2.81 -33.27 -13.99
CA GLN A 557 -3.53 -32.29 -14.79
C GLN A 557 -3.05 -30.84 -14.51
N GLN A 558 -2.95 -30.45 -13.24
CA GLN A 558 -2.45 -29.13 -12.85
C GLN A 558 -1.02 -28.89 -13.34
N LYS A 559 -0.17 -29.92 -13.31
CA LYS A 559 1.20 -29.85 -13.85
C LYS A 559 1.20 -29.61 -15.36
N GLY A 560 0.29 -30.22 -16.10
CA GLY A 560 0.07 -29.97 -17.53
C GLY A 560 -0.33 -28.51 -17.81
N ASP A 561 -1.29 -27.99 -17.05
CA ASP A 561 -1.77 -26.61 -17.20
C ASP A 561 -0.65 -25.59 -16.88
N LEU A 562 0.13 -25.82 -15.82
CA LEU A 562 1.29 -24.99 -15.47
C LEU A 562 2.36 -25.01 -16.56
N ALA A 563 2.61 -26.16 -17.19
CA ALA A 563 3.54 -26.26 -18.32
C ALA A 563 3.06 -25.42 -19.51
N GLN A 564 1.76 -25.44 -19.82
CA GLN A 564 1.18 -24.61 -20.88
C GLN A 564 1.27 -23.11 -20.55
N GLN A 565 0.98 -22.72 -19.30
CA GLN A 565 1.13 -21.34 -18.85
C GLN A 565 2.57 -20.84 -18.96
N ARG A 566 3.56 -21.69 -18.65
CA ARG A 566 4.98 -21.35 -18.78
C ARG A 566 5.36 -21.06 -20.24
N VAL A 567 4.93 -21.89 -21.18
CA VAL A 567 5.16 -21.66 -22.62
C VAL A 567 4.50 -20.37 -23.09
N ALA A 568 3.28 -20.09 -22.64
CA ALA A 568 2.57 -18.84 -22.99
C ALA A 568 3.28 -17.60 -22.43
N LEU A 569 3.82 -17.67 -21.21
CA LEU A 569 4.62 -16.60 -20.62
C LEU A 569 5.93 -16.40 -21.38
N GLU A 570 6.64 -17.47 -21.73
CA GLU A 570 7.90 -17.39 -22.49
C GLU A 570 7.69 -16.69 -23.84
N LYS A 571 6.59 -17.00 -24.55
CA LYS A 571 6.22 -16.29 -25.78
C LYS A 571 5.99 -14.80 -25.55
N ARG A 572 5.27 -14.42 -24.49
CA ARG A 572 5.05 -13.00 -24.13
C ARG A 572 6.35 -12.27 -23.78
N TYR A 573 7.30 -12.95 -23.14
CA TYR A 573 8.60 -12.37 -22.83
C TYR A 573 9.40 -12.07 -24.11
N LYS A 574 9.43 -12.99 -25.08
CA LYS A 574 10.06 -12.76 -26.40
C LYS A 574 9.39 -11.59 -27.14
N ASP A 575 8.06 -11.52 -27.17
CA ASP A 575 7.34 -10.40 -27.78
C ASP A 575 7.66 -9.05 -27.11
N LEU A 576 7.82 -9.03 -25.78
CA LEU A 576 8.19 -7.83 -25.02
C LEU A 576 9.64 -7.40 -25.30
N GLU A 577 10.55 -8.36 -25.40
CA GLU A 577 11.95 -8.13 -25.75
C GLU A 577 12.09 -7.51 -27.15
N GLU A 578 11.36 -8.04 -28.15
CA GLU A 578 11.32 -7.46 -29.49
C GLU A 578 10.78 -6.03 -29.50
N ARG A 579 9.73 -5.73 -28.71
CA ARG A 579 9.19 -4.37 -28.57
C ARG A 579 10.17 -3.42 -27.87
N ALA A 580 10.92 -3.90 -26.88
CA ALA A 580 11.94 -3.12 -26.21
C ALA A 580 13.06 -2.74 -27.18
N ASN A 581 13.57 -3.71 -27.93
CA ASN A 581 14.58 -3.50 -28.97
C ASN A 581 14.09 -2.53 -30.07
N ALA A 582 12.82 -2.64 -30.47
CA ALA A 582 12.21 -1.69 -31.42
C ALA A 582 12.09 -0.28 -30.84
N SER A 583 11.77 -0.15 -29.56
CA SER A 583 11.72 1.15 -28.86
C SER A 583 13.10 1.78 -28.74
N GLU A 584 14.13 0.99 -28.41
CA GLU A 584 15.52 1.44 -28.32
C GLU A 584 16.01 2.00 -29.67
N LYS A 585 15.74 1.30 -30.78
CA LYS A 585 16.04 1.79 -32.13
C LYS A 585 15.35 3.13 -32.43
N ARG A 586 14.11 3.33 -31.98
CA ARG A 586 13.41 4.62 -32.14
C ARG A 586 14.02 5.74 -31.29
N CYS A 587 14.50 5.42 -30.09
CA CYS A 587 15.20 6.40 -29.25
C CYS A 587 16.49 6.88 -29.93
N MET A 588 17.32 5.95 -30.44
CA MET A 588 18.53 6.31 -31.18
C MET A 588 18.23 7.22 -32.39
N GLN A 589 17.18 6.92 -33.16
CA GLN A 589 16.76 7.78 -34.29
C GLN A 589 16.29 9.17 -33.86
N LEU A 590 15.66 9.29 -32.67
CA LEU A 590 15.25 10.58 -32.13
C LEU A 590 16.44 11.39 -31.62
N GLU A 591 17.44 10.74 -31.03
CA GLU A 591 18.71 11.35 -30.62
C GLU A 591 19.46 11.90 -31.83
N GLU A 592 19.65 11.11 -32.90
CA GLU A 592 20.26 11.58 -34.15
C GLU A 592 19.52 12.79 -34.75
N ARG A 593 18.19 12.81 -34.67
CA ARG A 593 17.37 13.95 -35.12
C ARG A 593 17.54 15.17 -34.22
N ALA A 594 17.69 14.98 -32.91
CA ALA A 594 17.94 16.06 -31.96
C ALA A 594 19.31 16.70 -32.23
N ASP A 595 20.35 15.89 -32.42
CA ASP A 595 21.70 16.37 -32.75
C ASP A 595 21.72 17.13 -34.09
N ALA A 596 20.99 16.64 -35.09
CA ALA A 596 20.83 17.35 -36.36
C ALA A 596 20.05 18.67 -36.18
N GLY A 597 19.08 18.71 -35.27
CA GLY A 597 18.35 19.91 -34.89
C GLY A 597 19.25 20.95 -34.20
N GLU A 598 20.09 20.51 -33.26
CA GLU A 598 21.05 21.35 -32.54
C GLU A 598 22.07 21.97 -33.50
N LYS A 599 22.63 21.20 -34.43
CA LYS A 599 23.53 21.73 -35.46
C LYS A 599 22.88 22.81 -36.32
N LYS A 600 21.60 22.65 -36.69
CA LYS A 600 20.86 23.67 -37.44
C LYS A 600 20.60 24.92 -36.61
N TYR A 601 20.35 24.77 -35.32
CA TYR A 601 20.17 25.89 -34.40
C TYR A 601 21.47 26.71 -34.27
N LEU A 602 22.61 26.06 -34.04
CA LEU A 602 23.92 26.72 -33.97
C LEU A 602 24.23 27.50 -35.26
N GLN A 603 23.95 26.93 -36.44
CA GLN A 603 24.10 27.65 -37.71
C GLN A 603 23.18 28.87 -37.84
N ALA A 604 21.96 28.80 -37.28
CA ALA A 604 21.04 29.93 -37.27
C ALA A 604 21.51 31.04 -36.32
N GLU A 605 22.07 30.67 -35.17
CA GLU A 605 22.68 31.56 -34.20
C GLU A 605 23.90 32.29 -34.79
N GLU A 606 24.80 31.58 -35.47
CA GLU A 606 25.94 32.18 -36.18
C GLU A 606 25.49 33.19 -37.25
N ARG A 607 24.39 32.91 -37.97
CA ARG A 607 23.81 33.85 -38.95
C ARG A 607 23.21 35.08 -38.28
N ALA A 608 22.56 34.92 -37.13
CA ALA A 608 22.02 36.03 -36.36
C ALA A 608 23.15 36.95 -35.86
N ASP A 609 24.22 36.37 -35.31
CA ASP A 609 25.41 37.11 -34.88
C ASP A 609 26.08 37.86 -36.04
N ALA A 610 26.13 37.25 -37.24
CA ALA A 610 26.64 37.91 -38.44
C ALA A 610 25.75 39.09 -38.88
N SER A 611 24.43 38.92 -38.81
CA SER A 611 23.45 39.98 -39.08
C SER A 611 23.57 41.14 -38.08
N ASP A 612 23.71 40.85 -36.80
CA ASP A 612 23.88 41.87 -35.74
C ASP A 612 25.18 42.65 -35.94
N LYS A 613 26.27 41.97 -36.27
CA LYS A 613 27.54 42.63 -36.63
C LYS A 613 27.40 43.53 -37.86
N ALA A 614 26.62 43.12 -38.87
CA ALA A 614 26.34 43.94 -40.04
C ALA A 614 25.49 45.18 -39.69
N TYR A 615 24.47 45.01 -38.85
CA TYR A 615 23.64 46.11 -38.35
C TYR A 615 24.48 47.14 -37.58
N LEU A 616 25.35 46.71 -36.66
CA LEU A 616 26.22 47.61 -35.91
C LEU A 616 27.23 48.36 -36.79
N ARG A 617 27.65 47.77 -37.92
CA ARG A 617 28.47 48.49 -38.92
C ARG A 617 27.64 49.57 -39.61
N LEU A 618 26.44 49.22 -40.08
CA LEU A 618 25.54 50.17 -40.73
C LEU A 618 25.18 51.34 -39.79
N GLU A 619 24.93 51.07 -38.51
CA GLU A 619 24.64 52.10 -37.51
C GLU A 619 25.84 53.06 -37.33
N ARG A 620 27.07 52.53 -37.31
CA ARG A 620 28.28 53.36 -37.29
C ARG A 620 28.40 54.22 -38.54
N ASP A 621 28.17 53.66 -39.72
CA ASP A 621 28.24 54.39 -40.99
C ASP A 621 27.19 55.53 -41.04
N ILE A 622 25.97 55.26 -40.57
CA ILE A 622 24.92 56.28 -40.44
C ILE A 622 25.34 57.39 -39.47
N GLN A 623 25.99 57.06 -38.35
CA GLN A 623 26.49 58.08 -37.42
C GLN A 623 27.59 58.94 -38.04
N VAL A 624 28.51 58.36 -38.80
CA VAL A 624 29.54 59.12 -39.54
C VAL A 624 28.88 60.05 -40.55
N PHE A 625 27.95 59.54 -41.35
CA PHE A 625 27.21 60.35 -42.32
C PHE A 625 26.44 61.49 -41.66
N ARG A 626 25.78 61.25 -40.51
CA ARG A 626 25.09 62.31 -39.75
C ARG A 626 26.04 63.40 -39.28
N LYS A 627 27.25 63.05 -38.81
CA LYS A 627 28.26 64.02 -38.38
C LYS A 627 28.77 64.85 -39.55
N GLU A 628 29.02 64.21 -40.69
CA GLU A 628 29.46 64.88 -41.91
C GLU A 628 28.37 65.81 -42.48
N ALA A 629 27.12 65.35 -42.51
CA ALA A 629 25.98 66.17 -42.91
C ALA A 629 25.81 67.39 -41.99
N ALA A 630 25.93 67.21 -40.66
CA ALA A 630 25.87 68.32 -39.71
C ALA A 630 26.99 69.34 -39.96
N LYS A 631 28.22 68.88 -40.17
CA LYS A 631 29.36 69.74 -40.52
C LYS A 631 29.10 70.54 -41.80
N ASN A 632 28.60 69.89 -42.85
CA ASN A 632 28.27 70.55 -44.12
C ASN A 632 27.15 71.58 -43.96
N ILE A 633 26.15 71.31 -43.12
CA ILE A 633 25.08 72.27 -42.80
C ILE A 633 25.65 73.48 -42.06
N ASP A 634 26.56 73.29 -41.11
CA ASP A 634 27.21 74.39 -40.38
C ASP A 634 28.06 75.25 -41.33
N GLU A 635 28.85 74.64 -42.22
CA GLU A 635 29.64 75.34 -43.25
C GLU A 635 28.74 76.15 -44.19
N LEU A 636 27.64 75.58 -44.66
CA LEU A 636 26.65 76.29 -45.48
C LEU A 636 26.00 77.45 -44.71
N THR A 637 25.67 77.25 -43.45
CA THR A 637 25.07 78.28 -42.59
C THR A 637 26.03 79.45 -42.41
N GLN A 638 27.31 79.19 -42.16
CA GLN A 638 28.36 80.21 -42.11
C GLN A 638 28.50 80.94 -43.45
N GLY A 639 28.47 80.21 -44.57
CA GLY A 639 28.52 80.79 -45.91
C GLY A 639 27.34 81.73 -46.18
N VAL A 640 26.12 81.33 -45.80
CA VAL A 640 24.92 82.19 -45.94
C VAL A 640 25.04 83.45 -45.07
N GLU A 641 25.54 83.33 -43.85
CA GLU A 641 25.73 84.50 -42.97
C GLU A 641 26.79 85.45 -43.49
N ALA A 642 27.89 84.94 -44.07
CA ALA A 642 28.90 85.75 -44.74
C ALA A 642 28.30 86.54 -45.92
N ILE A 643 27.50 85.87 -46.77
CA ILE A 643 26.79 86.51 -47.89
C ILE A 643 25.82 87.59 -47.37
N ARG A 644 25.15 87.35 -46.24
CA ARG A 644 24.26 88.32 -45.61
C ARG A 644 25.00 89.56 -45.15
N GLN A 645 26.16 89.41 -44.51
CA GLN A 645 27.01 90.52 -44.11
C GLN A 645 27.52 91.31 -45.32
N GLU A 646 27.94 90.63 -46.39
CA GLU A 646 28.33 91.29 -47.65
C GLU A 646 27.17 92.08 -48.25
N LYS A 647 25.96 91.52 -48.26
CA LYS A 647 24.75 92.22 -48.70
C LYS A 647 24.52 93.49 -47.89
N ASP A 648 24.61 93.43 -46.56
CA ASP A 648 24.40 94.60 -45.70
C ASP A 648 25.46 95.68 -45.94
N VAL A 649 26.72 95.30 -46.18
CA VAL A 649 27.79 96.24 -46.56
C VAL A 649 27.52 96.88 -47.93
N LEU A 650 27.12 96.08 -48.93
CA LEU A 650 26.78 96.59 -50.27
C LEU A 650 25.56 97.51 -50.23
N GLN A 651 24.55 97.17 -49.43
CA GLN A 651 23.39 98.02 -49.20
C GLN A 651 23.81 99.35 -48.59
N GLY A 652 24.66 99.35 -47.57
CA GLY A 652 25.20 100.58 -46.98
C GLY A 652 25.99 101.44 -47.98
N ARG A 653 26.78 100.82 -48.88
CA ARG A 653 27.47 101.54 -49.96
C ARG A 653 26.49 102.15 -50.96
N TYR A 654 25.46 101.41 -51.34
CA TYR A 654 24.41 101.88 -52.23
C TYR A 654 23.66 103.07 -51.63
N ASP A 655 23.27 102.98 -50.37
CA ASP A 655 22.57 104.06 -49.67
C ASP A 655 23.45 105.32 -49.58
N ALA A 656 24.75 105.17 -49.29
CA ALA A 656 25.70 106.28 -49.28
C ALA A 656 25.86 106.91 -50.68
N GLN A 657 25.94 106.10 -51.73
CA GLN A 657 26.02 106.59 -53.11
C GLN A 657 24.72 107.29 -53.54
N SER A 658 23.57 106.75 -53.14
CA SER A 658 22.26 107.38 -53.37
C SER A 658 22.15 108.72 -52.66
N LYS A 659 22.65 108.82 -51.43
CA LYS A 659 22.69 110.08 -50.68
C LYS A 659 23.62 111.09 -51.36
N HIS A 660 24.82 110.68 -51.75
CA HIS A 660 25.75 111.56 -52.48
C HIS A 660 25.15 112.04 -53.81
N ALA A 661 24.45 111.18 -54.54
CA ALA A 661 23.74 111.58 -55.77
C ALA A 661 22.63 112.61 -55.50
N GLN A 662 21.90 112.48 -54.39
CA GLN A 662 20.91 113.49 -53.96
C GLN A 662 21.59 114.82 -53.60
N GLU A 663 22.70 114.79 -52.85
CA GLU A 663 23.49 115.97 -52.48
C GLU A 663 24.01 116.69 -53.74
N VAL A 664 24.56 115.97 -54.71
CA VAL A 664 25.02 116.54 -55.99
C VAL A 664 23.87 117.14 -56.79
N GLU A 665 22.69 116.52 -56.82
CA GLU A 665 21.50 117.11 -57.46
C GLU A 665 20.98 118.35 -56.72
N GLU A 666 21.15 118.44 -55.41
CA GLU A 666 20.86 119.65 -54.63
C GLU A 666 21.88 120.77 -54.91
N GLU A 667 23.17 120.45 -54.94
CA GLU A 667 24.23 121.39 -55.31
C GLU A 667 24.05 121.90 -56.74
N LYS A 668 23.71 121.01 -57.67
CA LYS A 668 23.41 121.38 -59.06
C LYS A 668 22.21 122.31 -59.15
N ARG A 669 21.11 122.02 -58.42
CA ARG A 669 19.95 122.92 -58.33
C ARG A 669 20.33 124.28 -57.73
N ALA A 670 21.17 124.32 -56.70
CA ALA A 670 21.67 125.56 -56.12
C ALA A 670 22.54 126.36 -57.11
N ALA A 671 23.46 125.69 -57.83
CA ALA A 671 24.30 126.32 -58.84
C ALA A 671 23.49 126.82 -60.05
N GLU A 672 22.44 126.10 -60.45
CA GLU A 672 21.49 126.55 -61.48
C GLU A 672 20.74 127.80 -61.05
N GLN A 673 20.28 127.87 -59.79
CA GLN A 673 19.66 129.08 -59.22
C GLN A 673 20.64 130.26 -59.18
N GLU A 674 21.90 130.05 -58.77
CA GLU A 674 22.93 131.09 -58.81
C GLU A 674 23.20 131.57 -60.23
N ARG A 675 23.27 130.64 -61.20
CA ARG A 675 23.45 130.96 -62.61
C ARG A 675 22.28 131.77 -63.16
N GLU A 676 21.04 131.47 -62.77
CA GLU A 676 19.86 132.26 -63.10
C GLU A 676 19.92 133.66 -62.49
N LEU A 677 20.30 133.80 -61.21
CA LEU A 677 20.50 135.09 -60.56
C LEU A 677 21.59 135.93 -61.24
N LEU A 678 22.72 135.30 -61.60
CA LEU A 678 23.78 135.98 -62.34
C LEU A 678 23.34 136.36 -63.75
N ALA A 679 22.56 135.51 -64.43
CA ALA A 679 22.00 135.82 -65.74
C ALA A 679 21.03 137.01 -65.67
N GLN A 680 20.17 137.06 -64.65
CA GLN A 680 19.30 138.21 -64.37
C GLN A 680 20.13 139.48 -64.14
N ARG A 681 21.16 139.41 -63.30
CA ARG A 681 22.03 140.56 -63.02
C ARG A 681 22.81 141.05 -64.24
N CYS A 682 23.26 140.13 -65.09
CA CYS A 682 23.86 140.47 -66.39
C CYS A 682 22.84 141.13 -67.33
N ALA A 683 21.59 140.65 -67.36
CA ALA A 683 20.52 141.27 -68.13
C ALA A 683 20.20 142.70 -67.63
N GLU A 684 20.13 142.90 -66.31
CA GLU A 684 19.99 144.23 -65.69
C GLU A 684 21.15 145.16 -66.03
N LEU A 685 22.39 144.65 -66.01
CA LEU A 685 23.58 145.42 -66.37
C LEU A 685 23.61 145.79 -67.86
N GLU A 686 23.21 144.88 -68.76
CA GLU A 686 23.06 145.20 -70.19
C GLU A 686 21.93 146.20 -70.42
N GLN A 687 20.82 146.11 -69.68
CA GLN A 687 19.74 147.09 -69.72
C GLN A 687 20.21 148.47 -69.22
N TRP A 688 20.94 148.52 -68.10
CA TRP A 688 21.54 149.74 -67.57
C TRP A 688 22.56 150.36 -68.53
N LYS A 689 23.38 149.53 -69.17
CA LYS A 689 24.32 149.93 -70.22
C LYS A 689 23.59 150.49 -71.45
N ALA A 690 22.47 149.88 -71.86
CA ALA A 690 21.62 150.40 -72.93
C ALA A 690 21.02 151.76 -72.56
N ASP A 691 20.51 151.93 -71.32
CA ASP A 691 20.00 153.19 -70.79
C ASP A 691 21.06 154.29 -70.76
N ILE A 692 22.29 153.99 -70.32
CA ILE A 692 23.41 154.93 -70.34
C ILE A 692 23.77 155.31 -71.78
N LYS A 693 23.79 154.34 -72.70
CA LYS A 693 24.05 154.60 -74.11
C LYS A 693 22.98 155.51 -74.71
N GLN A 694 21.71 155.31 -74.36
CA GLN A 694 20.60 156.18 -74.76
C GLN A 694 20.75 157.59 -74.18
N ARG A 695 21.13 157.71 -72.90
CA ARG A 695 21.41 159.00 -72.25
C ARG A 695 22.59 159.74 -72.88
N LEU A 696 23.64 159.04 -73.26
CA LEU A 696 24.81 159.62 -73.95
C LEU A 696 24.49 160.06 -75.38
N GLN A 697 23.57 159.37 -76.07
CA GLN A 697 23.09 159.80 -77.39
C GLN A 697 22.20 161.06 -77.35
N GLY A 698 21.64 161.41 -76.19
CA GLY A 698 20.90 162.66 -75.99
C GLY A 698 21.76 163.87 -75.60
N LEU A 699 23.09 163.71 -75.50
CA LEU A 699 24.05 164.77 -75.13
C LEU A 699 24.87 165.29 -76.33
N PHE A 700 24.66 164.72 -77.51
CA PHE A 700 25.03 165.29 -78.82
C PHE A 700 23.80 165.94 -79.44
#